data_AF-A0A847FRG1-F1
#
_entry.id   AF-A0A847FRG1-F1
#
_cell.length_a   1.000
_cell.length_b   1.000
_cell.length_c   1.000
_cell.angle_alpha   90.00
_cell.angle_beta   90.00
_cell.angle_gamma   90.00
#
_symmetry.space_group_name_H-M   'P 1'
#
loop_
_entity.id
_entity.type
_entity.pdbx_description
1 polymer ?
#
loop_
_entity_poly.entity_id
_entity_poly.type
_entity_poly.pdbx_seq_one_letter_code
_entity_poly.pdbx_strand_id
1 'polypeptide(L)'
;MSAVIAMSTLLCVLLASVPAHAADPAAAPAAQEACGPHVYLDVHHNSVDPDLALLANLVIDGLDGTFDVKDQPIDAAALQGYNVLLVAYPEVAFAPAEISAVAGFVRDGGRLIVLGEWASFVPPTHANALLEGVGAGITIHFGTVNDPTDNEGGAAYWPVIHQFAAHPLVQGVGEVATYAGASLSVIGPAVALASGDADSYTGSMALRGEASSEGGEIAGVTPQDLVPGAPIVMAFARVGMGSVFVTGDSNLWSGSDTDGDGAVNLNERNNRQLAYNVLDYPWCDFPCGPHVYFDIHHNSTGYPGDLSALADLAVWDLDGTVAVKDQAIDAAALEGYNVLLVAYPEVAFTPAEIAAIAGFVQDGGRLIVLGEWGPFVPPTHANALLEGVGTGITINADTVYDPTNNEDATAMWPVIHQFAAHPLVQGVGEVATYAGASLTVIGPAVALASGDADSYAAVVALRGEASSEGGEIAGATPQDLVPGAPIVMAFARVGMGSVFVTGDSSLWSGSDTDGDGAVNLNERNNRQLAYNVLDYPWCVVPGCRQILFDETHGWASDGLIGDYTIEAGFRELAAFLQRRGHIVHSLQDPAPLDLPTLGRYDVLVLMLPKEAYTVPEKEAIARWVRDGGRLVTVSDWTTWANPSPDILNEVHAYVGDGLIHAADNVQDPTDHAADTILWPLIHEFAPEPVNQGVRIVLSLAAASVQVSSPAFGTAFGDDDTVAIPTMAAARGSTGVSGAEAAPAPAERAIQPVVMQAMAPVGQGDVWAIGDANLWGSSDLLGGGAFILYNYNNARLAHNVLAFGETCQRCRVALFKDADPWALRDADARSQAGPATSQEPAITPADILSLADANEQVMHMRNIPYDVWTTADVGAVDLAPYCRVIVASAQTHAFYAAISSDRAWLESWVAAGGILEFHGATYIYESWAGLPMPGGWTMLDEAQDDVTVLIDDHPILNQPNAIDPAALDSWAFSSHGHLIDLPWVTRRIVAGEPSGEPATVEIALGRGCVIATTQTLEWAWANDYSPLLENVILLPGCTITRLHLPLIVRDYP
;
A
#
# COMPACT_ATOMS: atom_id res chain seq x y z
N MET A 1 28.95 -46.81 -43.95
CA MET A 1 28.43 -45.61 -44.65
C MET A 1 26.90 -45.59 -44.75
N SER A 2 26.20 -46.70 -45.02
CA SER A 2 24.73 -46.71 -44.97
C SER A 2 24.11 -46.77 -43.55
N ALA A 3 24.91 -46.96 -42.50
CA ALA A 3 24.45 -46.90 -41.10
C ALA A 3 24.52 -45.48 -40.48
N VAL A 4 25.34 -44.58 -41.04
CA VAL A 4 25.46 -43.19 -40.55
C VAL A 4 24.37 -42.30 -41.15
N ILE A 5 23.92 -42.61 -42.37
CA ILE A 5 22.86 -41.84 -43.04
C ILE A 5 21.46 -42.19 -42.49
N ALA A 6 21.26 -43.39 -41.94
CA ALA A 6 19.98 -43.79 -41.32
C ALA A 6 19.76 -43.21 -39.91
N MET A 7 20.84 -42.85 -39.20
CA MET A 7 20.74 -42.21 -37.88
C MET A 7 20.47 -40.70 -37.96
N SER A 8 20.89 -40.04 -39.04
CA SER A 8 20.65 -38.59 -39.22
C SER A 8 19.24 -38.25 -39.68
N THR A 9 18.52 -39.14 -40.39
CA THR A 9 17.12 -38.89 -40.78
C THR A 9 16.09 -39.32 -39.74
N LEU A 10 16.44 -40.21 -38.80
CA LEU A 10 15.54 -40.56 -37.69
C LEU A 10 15.57 -39.51 -36.56
N LEU A 11 16.69 -38.79 -36.39
CA LEU A 11 16.82 -37.72 -35.40
C LEU A 11 16.12 -36.41 -35.82
N CYS A 12 15.97 -36.14 -37.12
CA CYS A 12 15.25 -34.97 -37.62
C CYS A 12 13.70 -35.12 -37.66
N VAL A 13 13.15 -36.33 -37.49
CA VAL A 13 11.69 -36.55 -37.47
C VAL A 13 11.14 -36.75 -36.06
N LEU A 14 12.00 -36.99 -35.06
CA LEU A 14 11.61 -37.11 -33.64
C LEU A 14 11.73 -35.80 -32.84
N LEU A 15 12.20 -34.70 -33.45
CA LEU A 15 12.29 -33.36 -32.84
C LEU A 15 11.14 -32.42 -33.26
N ALA A 16 10.11 -32.91 -33.95
CA ALA A 16 8.97 -32.11 -34.42
C ALA A 16 7.67 -32.33 -33.62
N SER A 17 7.73 -32.92 -32.43
CA SER A 17 6.54 -33.16 -31.58
C SER A 17 6.82 -33.08 -30.09
N VAL A 18 7.73 -32.20 -29.69
CA VAL A 18 7.81 -31.71 -28.30
C VAL A 18 7.24 -30.29 -28.37
N PRO A 19 6.15 -29.95 -27.67
CA PRO A 19 5.80 -28.54 -27.53
C PRO A 19 7.01 -27.88 -26.89
N ALA A 20 7.53 -26.85 -27.56
CA ALA A 20 8.46 -25.94 -26.93
C ALA A 20 7.86 -25.58 -25.56
N HIS A 21 8.58 -25.87 -24.48
CA HIS A 21 8.47 -25.01 -23.31
C HIS A 21 8.67 -23.60 -23.87
N ALA A 22 7.58 -22.84 -23.92
CA ALA A 22 7.71 -21.40 -23.95
C ALA A 22 8.64 -21.11 -22.78
N ALA A 23 9.82 -20.57 -23.08
CA ALA A 23 10.51 -19.78 -22.09
C ALA A 23 9.44 -18.82 -21.55
N ASP A 24 9.26 -18.84 -20.23
CA ASP A 24 8.41 -17.87 -19.54
C ASP A 24 8.59 -16.51 -20.20
N PRO A 25 7.52 -15.74 -20.46
CA PRO A 25 7.69 -14.31 -20.56
C PRO A 25 8.29 -13.93 -19.20
N ALA A 26 9.60 -13.63 -19.19
CA ALA A 26 10.27 -13.12 -18.01
C ALA A 26 9.35 -12.06 -17.40
N ALA A 27 8.87 -12.34 -16.18
CA ALA A 27 8.12 -11.37 -15.42
C ALA A 27 8.90 -10.06 -15.51
N ALA A 28 8.22 -9.01 -16.00
CA ALA A 28 8.82 -7.72 -16.17
C ALA A 28 9.43 -7.28 -14.83
N PRO A 29 10.65 -6.73 -14.77
CA PRO A 29 11.02 -5.95 -13.62
C PRO A 29 10.10 -4.74 -13.60
N ALA A 30 9.33 -4.62 -12.52
CA ALA A 30 8.49 -3.46 -12.23
C ALA A 30 9.36 -2.20 -12.36
N ALA A 31 8.85 -1.19 -13.06
CA ALA A 31 9.46 0.13 -12.99
C ALA A 31 9.22 0.61 -11.56
N GLN A 32 10.32 0.75 -10.82
CA GLN A 32 10.38 1.11 -9.41
C GLN A 32 9.32 2.12 -8.94
N GLU A 33 8.23 1.62 -8.37
CA GLU A 33 7.29 2.39 -7.58
C GLU A 33 7.91 2.76 -6.24
N ALA A 34 7.98 4.06 -5.97
CA ALA A 34 8.16 4.55 -4.63
C ALA A 34 6.89 4.25 -3.81
N CYS A 35 7.04 3.71 -2.62
CA CYS A 35 5.93 3.23 -1.79
C CYS A 35 5.00 4.29 -1.19
N GLY A 36 5.19 5.57 -1.54
CA GLY A 36 4.42 6.70 -1.01
C GLY A 36 3.84 7.56 -2.14
N PRO A 37 2.96 8.52 -1.82
CA PRO A 37 2.45 9.46 -2.80
C PRO A 37 3.58 10.37 -3.29
N HIS A 38 3.86 10.35 -4.59
CA HIS A 38 4.63 11.36 -5.28
C HIS A 38 3.64 12.35 -5.91
N VAL A 39 3.41 13.44 -5.19
CA VAL A 39 2.38 14.43 -5.49
C VAL A 39 2.95 15.56 -6.35
N TYR A 40 2.37 15.71 -7.53
CA TYR A 40 2.43 16.93 -8.33
C TYR A 40 1.26 17.81 -7.91
N LEU A 41 1.51 18.94 -7.24
CA LEU A 41 0.51 19.98 -7.02
C LEU A 41 0.59 21.00 -8.17
N ASP A 42 -0.48 21.08 -8.95
CA ASP A 42 -0.63 22.10 -9.98
C ASP A 42 -0.99 23.45 -9.35
N VAL A 43 -0.16 24.46 -9.60
CA VAL A 43 -0.47 25.87 -9.30
C VAL A 43 -0.47 26.74 -10.56
N HIS A 44 -0.18 26.15 -11.73
CA HIS A 44 -0.19 26.87 -13.01
C HIS A 44 -1.59 27.39 -13.37
N HIS A 45 -2.62 26.68 -12.89
CA HIS A 45 -4.01 27.02 -13.13
C HIS A 45 -4.64 27.87 -12.02
N ASN A 46 -3.85 28.40 -11.08
CA ASN A 46 -4.29 29.22 -9.96
C ASN A 46 -3.79 30.67 -10.08
N SER A 47 -4.56 31.63 -9.58
CA SER A 47 -4.09 33.02 -9.43
C SER A 47 -3.33 33.26 -8.12
N VAL A 48 -3.58 32.40 -7.12
CA VAL A 48 -2.96 32.36 -5.80
C VAL A 48 -2.74 30.90 -5.41
N ASP A 49 -1.55 30.58 -4.91
CA ASP A 49 -1.21 29.22 -4.47
C ASP A 49 -2.18 28.73 -3.38
N PRO A 50 -2.66 27.47 -3.47
CA PRO A 50 -3.51 26.87 -2.45
C PRO A 50 -2.72 26.59 -1.17
N ASP A 51 -3.36 26.85 -0.02
CA ASP A 51 -2.76 26.64 1.30
C ASP A 51 -2.77 25.16 1.69
N LEU A 52 -1.84 24.38 1.13
CA LEU A 52 -1.73 22.93 1.33
C LEU A 52 -0.38 22.51 1.93
N ALA A 53 0.33 23.42 2.61
CA ALA A 53 1.64 23.14 3.19
C ALA A 53 1.59 22.04 4.28
N LEU A 54 0.52 22.00 5.07
CA LEU A 54 0.35 20.95 6.08
C LEU A 54 0.01 19.59 5.45
N LEU A 55 -0.70 19.58 4.33
CA LEU A 55 -0.92 18.35 3.53
C LEU A 55 0.41 17.85 2.96
N ALA A 56 1.30 18.74 2.51
CA ALA A 56 2.65 18.36 2.08
C ALA A 56 3.45 17.68 3.21
N ASN A 57 3.39 18.20 4.44
CA ASN A 57 4.00 17.54 5.60
C ASN A 57 3.37 16.17 5.89
N LEU A 58 2.05 16.02 5.71
CA LEU A 58 1.37 14.72 5.83
C LEU A 58 1.93 13.70 4.83
N VAL A 59 2.17 14.12 3.59
CA VAL A 59 2.73 13.27 2.54
C VAL A 59 4.18 12.92 2.82
N ILE A 60 5.00 13.92 3.13
CA ILE A 60 6.45 13.78 3.30
C ILE A 60 6.78 13.00 4.57
N ASP A 61 6.17 13.39 5.68
CA ASP A 61 6.43 12.76 6.97
C ASP A 61 5.51 11.56 7.13
N GLY A 62 4.19 11.72 7.05
CA GLY A 62 3.24 10.62 7.33
C GLY A 62 3.24 9.46 6.33
N LEU A 63 3.52 9.70 5.04
CA LEU A 63 3.35 8.72 3.96
C LEU A 63 4.62 8.36 3.19
N ASP A 64 5.80 8.85 3.61
CA ASP A 64 7.08 8.60 2.91
C ASP A 64 7.02 8.98 1.41
N GLY A 65 6.22 10.00 1.10
CA GLY A 65 5.99 10.51 -0.23
C GLY A 65 6.83 11.74 -0.58
N THR A 66 6.62 12.27 -1.78
CA THR A 66 7.14 13.58 -2.20
C THR A 66 5.99 14.51 -2.52
N PHE A 67 6.18 15.81 -2.33
CA PHE A 67 5.15 16.80 -2.61
C PHE A 67 5.80 17.99 -3.30
N ASP A 68 5.61 18.09 -4.61
CA ASP A 68 6.20 19.13 -5.44
C ASP A 68 5.13 20.10 -5.95
N VAL A 69 5.34 21.38 -5.69
CA VAL A 69 4.51 22.48 -6.21
C VAL A 69 5.04 22.90 -7.58
N LYS A 70 4.19 22.91 -8.61
CA LYS A 70 4.59 23.13 -10.00
C LYS A 70 3.75 24.22 -10.69
N ASP A 71 4.43 25.27 -11.12
CA ASP A 71 3.87 26.33 -11.98
C ASP A 71 4.36 26.14 -13.42
N GLN A 72 3.78 25.17 -14.11
CA GLN A 72 4.03 24.92 -15.53
C GLN A 72 2.85 24.19 -16.18
N PRO A 73 2.67 24.30 -17.53
CA PRO A 73 1.69 23.50 -18.24
C PRO A 73 1.89 22.00 -18.03
N ILE A 74 0.79 21.25 -17.96
CA ILE A 74 0.82 19.81 -17.66
C ILE A 74 0.98 19.01 -18.95
N ASP A 75 2.08 18.28 -19.08
CA ASP A 75 2.27 17.30 -20.13
C ASP A 75 2.77 15.95 -19.58
N ALA A 76 2.91 14.96 -20.46
CA ALA A 76 3.34 13.61 -20.06
C ALA A 76 4.77 13.58 -19.49
N ALA A 77 5.62 14.56 -19.81
CA ALA A 77 6.96 14.64 -19.24
C ALA A 77 6.92 15.30 -17.85
N ALA A 78 6.07 16.32 -17.66
CA ALA A 78 5.86 16.97 -16.37
C ALA A 78 5.30 16.00 -15.31
N LEU A 79 4.46 15.05 -15.71
CA LEU A 79 3.87 14.03 -14.84
C LEU A 79 4.78 12.83 -14.58
N GLN A 80 5.96 12.77 -15.21
CA GLN A 80 6.86 11.63 -15.06
C GLN A 80 7.48 11.59 -13.65
N GLY A 81 7.39 10.41 -13.00
CA GLY A 81 7.90 10.20 -11.64
C GLY A 81 6.91 10.61 -10.53
N TYR A 82 5.72 11.09 -10.91
CA TYR A 82 4.60 11.31 -10.01
C TYR A 82 3.58 10.18 -10.14
N ASN A 83 2.87 9.89 -9.05
CA ASN A 83 1.74 8.96 -9.03
C ASN A 83 0.44 9.62 -8.51
N VAL A 84 0.52 10.86 -8.02
CA VAL A 84 -0.62 11.74 -7.74
C VAL A 84 -0.47 13.06 -8.50
N LEU A 85 -1.54 13.47 -9.16
CA LEU A 85 -1.77 14.84 -9.59
C LEU A 85 -2.86 15.46 -8.70
N LEU A 86 -2.53 16.54 -8.02
CA LEU A 86 -3.43 17.32 -7.19
C LEU A 86 -3.76 18.65 -7.88
N VAL A 87 -5.05 18.89 -8.11
CA VAL A 87 -5.57 20.11 -8.74
C VAL A 87 -6.56 20.74 -7.76
N ALA A 88 -6.26 21.95 -7.29
CA ALA A 88 -7.12 22.67 -6.35
C ALA A 88 -7.76 23.89 -7.03
N TYR A 89 -9.10 23.90 -7.11
CA TYR A 89 -9.95 25.01 -7.59
C TYR A 89 -9.39 25.81 -8.80
N PRO A 90 -9.14 25.15 -9.95
CA PRO A 90 -8.46 25.80 -11.07
C PRO A 90 -9.24 27.00 -11.61
N GLU A 91 -8.60 28.17 -11.64
CA GLU A 91 -9.13 29.45 -12.12
C GLU A 91 -8.84 29.69 -13.60
N VAL A 92 -7.87 28.97 -14.16
CA VAL A 92 -7.44 29.07 -15.56
C VAL A 92 -7.83 27.78 -16.31
N ALA A 93 -8.18 27.92 -17.59
CA ALA A 93 -8.56 26.77 -18.41
C ALA A 93 -7.35 25.93 -18.83
N PHE A 94 -7.46 24.61 -18.65
CA PHE A 94 -6.54 23.62 -19.22
C PHE A 94 -6.61 23.60 -20.76
N ALA A 95 -5.46 23.53 -21.42
CA ALA A 95 -5.40 23.27 -22.84
C ALA A 95 -5.81 21.81 -23.15
N PRO A 96 -6.35 21.53 -24.35
CA PRO A 96 -6.74 20.16 -24.73
C PRO A 96 -5.61 19.12 -24.64
N ALA A 97 -4.36 19.55 -24.83
CA ALA A 97 -3.19 18.69 -24.68
C ALA A 97 -2.94 18.30 -23.21
N GLU A 98 -3.16 19.23 -22.27
CA GLU A 98 -3.02 18.99 -20.84
C GLU A 98 -4.08 18.00 -20.35
N ILE A 99 -5.33 18.23 -20.73
CA ILE A 99 -6.44 17.29 -20.45
C ILE A 99 -6.10 15.89 -20.99
N SER A 100 -5.52 15.80 -22.20
CA SER A 100 -5.12 14.52 -22.78
C SER A 100 -3.97 13.85 -22.01
N ALA A 101 -3.00 14.63 -21.52
CA ALA A 101 -1.90 14.14 -20.70
C ALA A 101 -2.40 13.61 -19.36
N VAL A 102 -3.25 14.36 -18.66
CA VAL A 102 -3.88 13.93 -17.40
C VAL A 102 -4.75 12.69 -17.63
N ALA A 103 -5.56 12.64 -18.69
CA ALA A 103 -6.35 11.47 -19.01
C ALA A 103 -5.51 10.24 -19.37
N GLY A 104 -4.29 10.42 -19.90
CA GLY A 104 -3.29 9.37 -20.11
C GLY A 104 -2.76 8.87 -18.77
N PHE A 105 -2.22 9.79 -17.98
CA PHE A 105 -1.69 9.54 -16.64
C PHE A 105 -2.67 8.75 -15.75
N VAL A 106 -3.93 9.18 -15.66
CA VAL A 106 -4.94 8.47 -14.86
C VAL A 106 -5.22 7.09 -15.42
N ARG A 107 -5.37 6.94 -16.74
CA ARG A 107 -5.63 5.62 -17.35
C ARG A 107 -4.49 4.62 -17.10
N ASP A 108 -3.26 5.12 -17.00
CA ASP A 108 -2.04 4.33 -16.85
C ASP A 108 -1.68 4.05 -15.38
N GLY A 109 -2.54 4.41 -14.42
CA GLY A 109 -2.37 4.10 -12.98
C GLY A 109 -2.27 5.32 -12.07
N GLY A 110 -2.11 6.51 -12.63
CA GLY A 110 -2.01 7.76 -11.86
C GLY A 110 -3.30 8.13 -11.12
N ARG A 111 -3.17 8.79 -9.98
CA ARG A 111 -4.29 9.31 -9.20
C ARG A 111 -4.51 10.79 -9.47
N LEU A 112 -5.73 11.18 -9.81
CA LEU A 112 -6.15 12.58 -9.88
C LEU A 112 -6.97 12.95 -8.65
N ILE A 113 -6.53 13.95 -7.91
CA ILE A 113 -7.28 14.55 -6.80
C ILE A 113 -7.72 15.94 -7.25
N VAL A 114 -9.03 16.19 -7.26
CA VAL A 114 -9.60 17.50 -7.59
C VAL A 114 -10.31 18.08 -6.37
N LEU A 115 -9.81 19.20 -5.87
CA LEU A 115 -10.50 19.99 -4.85
C LEU A 115 -11.36 21.04 -5.55
N GLY A 116 -12.67 20.90 -5.45
CA GLY A 116 -13.67 21.79 -6.01
C GLY A 116 -13.86 23.05 -5.20
N GLU A 117 -14.79 23.89 -5.65
CA GLU A 117 -15.12 25.12 -4.96
C GLU A 117 -16.54 25.60 -5.31
N TRP A 118 -17.17 26.40 -4.45
CA TRP A 118 -18.47 27.01 -4.76
C TRP A 118 -18.32 28.18 -5.74
N ALA A 119 -19.32 28.34 -6.61
CA ALA A 119 -19.16 29.16 -7.80
C ALA A 119 -19.04 30.68 -7.55
N SER A 120 -19.42 31.18 -6.37
CA SER A 120 -19.29 32.61 -6.09
C SER A 120 -17.85 33.03 -5.78
N PHE A 121 -17.00 32.07 -5.38
CA PHE A 121 -15.56 32.28 -5.27
C PHE A 121 -14.86 31.88 -6.57
N VAL A 122 -14.92 30.60 -6.96
CA VAL A 122 -14.36 30.11 -8.24
C VAL A 122 -15.38 29.21 -8.97
N PRO A 123 -15.80 29.56 -10.21
CA PRO A 123 -16.72 28.71 -10.97
C PRO A 123 -16.10 27.34 -11.30
N PRO A 124 -16.83 26.21 -11.17
CA PRO A 124 -16.30 24.87 -11.40
C PRO A 124 -16.04 24.53 -12.88
N THR A 125 -16.04 25.52 -13.77
CA THR A 125 -16.01 25.32 -15.23
C THR A 125 -14.73 24.62 -15.69
N HIS A 126 -13.58 25.01 -15.13
CA HIS A 126 -12.29 24.43 -15.53
C HIS A 126 -12.05 23.06 -14.91
N ALA A 127 -12.43 22.87 -13.64
CA ALA A 127 -12.44 21.57 -12.99
C ALA A 127 -13.35 20.56 -13.72
N ASN A 128 -14.57 20.95 -14.08
CA ASN A 128 -15.49 20.09 -14.82
C ASN A 128 -14.99 19.75 -16.23
N ALA A 129 -14.32 20.67 -16.92
CA ALA A 129 -13.72 20.36 -18.22
C ALA A 129 -12.61 19.31 -18.13
N LEU A 130 -11.79 19.36 -17.06
CA LEU A 130 -10.78 18.34 -16.77
C LEU A 130 -11.43 16.99 -16.45
N LEU A 131 -12.39 16.96 -15.52
CA LEU A 131 -13.10 15.74 -15.09
C LEU A 131 -13.84 15.07 -16.25
N GLU A 132 -14.50 15.86 -17.13
CA GLU A 132 -15.15 15.36 -18.35
C GLU A 132 -14.12 14.76 -19.31
N GLY A 133 -13.00 15.44 -19.53
CA GLY A 133 -11.94 14.99 -20.43
C GLY A 133 -11.20 13.73 -19.96
N VAL A 134 -11.06 13.56 -18.65
CA VAL A 134 -10.55 12.31 -18.03
C VAL A 134 -11.57 11.18 -18.12
N GLY A 135 -12.87 11.51 -18.20
CA GLY A 135 -13.96 10.52 -18.20
C GLY A 135 -14.32 10.05 -16.80
N ALA A 136 -14.15 10.91 -15.79
CA ALA A 136 -14.36 10.56 -14.38
C ALA A 136 -15.83 10.30 -14.03
N GLY A 137 -16.79 10.80 -14.81
CA GLY A 137 -18.22 10.67 -14.48
C GLY A 137 -18.65 11.50 -13.26
N ILE A 138 -17.85 12.50 -12.85
CA ILE A 138 -18.12 13.40 -11.72
C ILE A 138 -18.31 14.81 -12.26
N THR A 139 -19.30 15.54 -11.75
CA THR A 139 -19.54 16.96 -12.07
C THR A 139 -19.77 17.76 -10.80
N ILE A 140 -19.06 18.87 -10.66
CA ILE A 140 -19.18 19.83 -9.57
C ILE A 140 -20.24 20.88 -9.94
N HIS A 141 -21.21 21.09 -9.07
CA HIS A 141 -22.30 22.05 -9.26
C HIS A 141 -21.92 23.46 -8.79
N PHE A 142 -22.71 24.44 -9.22
CA PHE A 142 -22.46 25.85 -8.90
C PHE A 142 -22.92 26.27 -7.49
N GLY A 143 -23.79 25.49 -6.86
CA GLY A 143 -24.39 25.84 -5.57
C GLY A 143 -23.54 25.42 -4.38
N THR A 144 -23.66 26.15 -3.27
CA THR A 144 -23.02 25.82 -1.99
C THR A 144 -23.86 24.80 -1.24
N VAL A 145 -23.21 23.86 -0.58
CA VAL A 145 -23.83 22.91 0.35
C VAL A 145 -24.03 23.59 1.69
N ASN A 146 -25.23 23.45 2.24
CA ASN A 146 -25.59 24.06 3.49
C ASN A 146 -26.32 23.05 4.37
N ASP A 147 -26.07 23.14 5.68
CA ASP A 147 -26.73 22.35 6.70
C ASP A 147 -27.13 23.22 7.90
N PRO A 148 -28.42 23.35 8.22
CA PRO A 148 -28.87 24.23 9.30
C PRO A 148 -28.65 23.66 10.71
N THR A 149 -28.47 22.35 10.88
CA THR A 149 -28.36 21.68 12.18
C THR A 149 -26.96 21.20 12.49
N ASP A 150 -26.24 20.74 11.46
CA ASP A 150 -24.95 20.08 11.58
C ASP A 150 -23.89 20.94 10.86
N ASN A 151 -23.41 21.97 11.56
CA ASN A 151 -22.48 22.94 11.02
C ASN A 151 -21.49 23.47 12.06
N GLU A 152 -20.35 23.96 11.57
CA GLU A 152 -19.34 24.62 12.39
C GLU A 152 -19.67 26.09 12.65
N GLY A 153 -19.31 26.56 13.84
CA GLY A 153 -19.45 27.98 14.22
C GLY A 153 -20.87 28.55 14.18
N GLY A 154 -21.91 27.72 14.03
CA GLY A 154 -23.30 28.15 13.81
C GLY A 154 -23.57 28.69 12.40
N ALA A 155 -22.68 28.43 11.45
CA ALA A 155 -22.75 28.88 10.08
C ALA A 155 -23.23 27.76 9.15
N ALA A 156 -24.48 27.82 8.68
CA ALA A 156 -25.05 26.74 7.87
C ALA A 156 -24.27 26.39 6.58
N TYR A 157 -23.40 27.27 6.08
CA TYR A 157 -22.56 27.02 4.91
C TYR A 157 -21.20 26.36 5.24
N TRP A 158 -20.99 25.99 6.51
CA TRP A 158 -19.88 25.15 6.98
C TRP A 158 -20.41 23.80 7.48
N PRO A 159 -20.97 22.96 6.59
CA PRO A 159 -21.65 21.76 7.01
C PRO A 159 -20.65 20.70 7.51
N VAL A 160 -21.06 20.00 8.57
CA VAL A 160 -20.40 18.81 9.09
C VAL A 160 -21.02 17.60 8.41
N ILE A 161 -20.20 16.85 7.69
CA ILE A 161 -20.63 15.73 6.87
C ILE A 161 -20.36 14.43 7.61
N HIS A 162 -21.41 13.65 7.87
CA HIS A 162 -21.34 12.39 8.61
C HIS A 162 -22.11 11.24 7.92
N GLN A 163 -22.58 11.44 6.68
CA GLN A 163 -23.18 10.37 5.88
C GLN A 163 -22.15 9.88 4.84
N PHE A 164 -21.57 8.71 5.10
CA PHE A 164 -20.56 8.10 4.24
C PHE A 164 -21.07 6.80 3.63
N ALA A 165 -20.78 6.60 2.34
CA ALA A 165 -20.93 5.30 1.70
C ALA A 165 -19.86 4.33 2.20
N ALA A 166 -20.14 3.02 2.16
CA ALA A 166 -19.11 2.03 2.43
C ALA A 166 -18.04 2.07 1.33
N HIS A 167 -16.85 2.57 1.67
CA HIS A 167 -15.71 2.62 0.75
C HIS A 167 -14.40 2.69 1.56
N PRO A 168 -13.29 2.07 1.12
CA PRO A 168 -12.04 2.09 1.88
C PRO A 168 -11.50 3.50 2.12
N LEU A 169 -11.80 4.46 1.24
CA LEU A 169 -11.41 5.87 1.39
C LEU A 169 -12.04 6.58 2.59
N VAL A 170 -13.19 6.12 3.07
CA VAL A 170 -13.90 6.74 4.21
C VAL A 170 -13.96 5.79 5.41
N GLN A 171 -13.16 4.72 5.39
CA GLN A 171 -13.05 3.81 6.53
C GLN A 171 -12.42 4.55 7.72
N GLY A 172 -13.07 4.45 8.89
CA GLY A 172 -12.62 5.15 10.10
C GLY A 172 -12.93 6.66 10.11
N VAL A 173 -13.58 7.18 9.08
CA VAL A 173 -14.04 8.58 9.00
C VAL A 173 -15.47 8.66 9.53
N GLY A 174 -15.65 9.28 10.70
CA GLY A 174 -16.94 9.43 11.36
C GLY A 174 -17.66 10.73 11.00
N GLU A 175 -16.92 11.83 10.89
CA GLU A 175 -17.42 13.14 10.47
C GLU A 175 -16.28 13.97 9.86
N VAL A 176 -16.59 14.82 8.87
CA VAL A 176 -15.64 15.76 8.24
C VAL A 176 -16.25 17.14 8.17
N ALA A 177 -15.46 18.17 8.43
CA ALA A 177 -15.90 19.56 8.32
C ALA A 177 -15.54 20.09 6.93
N THR A 178 -16.52 20.70 6.26
CA THR A 178 -16.31 21.41 4.98
C THR A 178 -16.65 22.88 5.16
N TYR A 179 -15.96 23.76 4.45
CA TYR A 179 -16.08 25.20 4.56
C TYR A 179 -16.48 25.79 3.21
N ALA A 180 -17.79 26.01 3.03
CA ALA A 180 -18.39 26.57 1.81
C ALA A 180 -18.23 25.71 0.54
N GLY A 181 -18.22 24.38 0.68
CA GLY A 181 -18.11 23.44 -0.45
C GLY A 181 -19.29 23.44 -1.43
N ALA A 182 -19.03 23.00 -2.67
CA ALA A 182 -20.03 22.74 -3.69
C ALA A 182 -20.59 21.30 -3.63
N SER A 183 -21.78 21.09 -4.19
CA SER A 183 -22.31 19.73 -4.39
C SER A 183 -21.82 19.08 -5.67
N LEU A 184 -21.93 17.76 -5.74
CA LEU A 184 -21.50 16.93 -6.85
C LEU A 184 -22.68 16.14 -7.44
N SER A 185 -22.54 15.71 -8.69
CA SER A 185 -23.30 14.61 -9.28
C SER A 185 -22.36 13.56 -9.83
N VAL A 186 -22.76 12.29 -9.71
CA VAL A 186 -22.01 11.15 -10.21
C VAL A 186 -22.82 10.37 -11.24
N ILE A 187 -22.16 9.89 -12.27
CA ILE A 187 -22.67 8.92 -13.24
C ILE A 187 -21.62 7.81 -13.40
N GLY A 188 -22.06 6.56 -13.57
CA GLY A 188 -21.16 5.41 -13.65
C GLY A 188 -20.02 5.65 -14.65
N PRO A 189 -18.74 5.44 -14.27
CA PRO A 189 -18.22 4.60 -13.18
C PRO A 189 -18.06 5.28 -11.80
N ALA A 190 -18.45 6.55 -11.63
CA ALA A 190 -18.30 7.25 -10.36
C ALA A 190 -19.29 6.79 -9.28
N VAL A 191 -18.83 6.74 -8.04
CA VAL A 191 -19.63 6.49 -6.84
C VAL A 191 -19.58 7.69 -5.89
N ALA A 192 -20.69 7.93 -5.19
CA ALA A 192 -20.73 8.92 -4.12
C ALA A 192 -20.02 8.35 -2.88
N LEU A 193 -19.12 9.12 -2.27
CA LEU A 193 -18.43 8.75 -1.03
C LEU A 193 -19.10 9.35 0.20
N ALA A 194 -19.56 10.60 0.10
CA ALA A 194 -20.17 11.32 1.20
C ALA A 194 -21.29 12.23 0.71
N SER A 195 -22.32 12.41 1.53
CA SER A 195 -23.41 13.35 1.28
C SER A 195 -23.78 14.13 2.55
N GLY A 196 -24.46 15.27 2.38
CA GLY A 196 -25.21 15.85 3.50
C GLY A 196 -26.36 14.94 3.93
N ASP A 197 -27.13 15.38 4.91
CA ASP A 197 -28.19 14.59 5.53
C ASP A 197 -29.61 14.98 5.03
N ALA A 198 -30.66 14.73 5.83
CA ALA A 198 -32.03 14.96 5.41
C ALA A 198 -32.44 16.45 5.30
N ASP A 199 -31.86 17.35 6.10
CA ASP A 199 -32.18 18.78 6.08
C ASP A 199 -31.05 19.67 5.55
N SER A 200 -29.92 19.06 5.19
CA SER A 200 -29.00 19.58 4.17
C SER A 200 -29.72 20.05 2.88
N TYR A 201 -29.16 21.08 2.26
CA TYR A 201 -29.64 21.62 0.99
C TYR A 201 -28.52 22.29 0.19
N THR A 202 -28.76 22.52 -1.10
CA THR A 202 -27.87 23.33 -1.93
C THR A 202 -28.55 24.62 -2.33
N GLY A 203 -27.77 25.70 -2.48
CA GLY A 203 -28.31 26.99 -2.90
C GLY A 203 -27.27 27.93 -3.48
N SER A 204 -27.69 28.79 -4.39
CA SER A 204 -26.90 29.94 -4.82
C SER A 204 -27.16 31.12 -3.88
N MET A 205 -26.14 31.58 -3.18
CA MET A 205 -26.28 32.65 -2.17
C MET A 205 -25.96 34.02 -2.77
N ALA A 206 -26.86 35.00 -2.59
CA ALA A 206 -26.52 36.39 -2.86
C ALA A 206 -25.68 36.92 -1.69
N LEU A 207 -24.53 37.52 -1.97
CA LEU A 207 -23.59 38.02 -0.94
C LEU A 207 -23.73 39.53 -0.69
N ARG A 208 -23.41 39.95 0.53
CA ARG A 208 -23.11 41.33 0.92
C ARG A 208 -21.60 41.47 1.02
N GLY A 209 -20.97 41.94 -0.05
CA GLY A 209 -19.52 42.11 -0.11
C GLY A 209 -18.85 41.07 -1.00
N GLU A 210 -17.58 40.81 -0.74
CA GLU A 210 -16.74 39.91 -1.53
C GLU A 210 -16.86 38.47 -1.00
N ALA A 211 -16.77 37.48 -1.90
CA ALA A 211 -16.71 36.07 -1.56
C ALA A 211 -15.26 35.69 -1.18
N SER A 212 -15.09 34.73 -0.28
CA SER A 212 -13.85 34.01 -0.03
C SER A 212 -14.07 32.50 -0.19
N SER A 213 -12.99 31.73 -0.20
CA SER A 213 -13.05 30.27 -0.15
C SER A 213 -13.77 29.77 1.10
N GLU A 214 -13.69 30.52 2.21
CA GLU A 214 -14.39 30.22 3.47
C GLU A 214 -15.88 30.65 3.46
N GLY A 215 -16.37 31.31 2.41
CA GLY A 215 -17.76 31.78 2.30
C GLY A 215 -17.90 33.30 2.20
N GLY A 216 -19.03 33.87 2.64
CA GLY A 216 -19.25 35.32 2.60
C GLY A 216 -20.54 35.75 3.31
N GLU A 217 -20.68 37.05 3.62
CA GLU A 217 -21.88 37.55 4.32
C GLU A 217 -23.12 37.38 3.44
N ILE A 218 -24.06 36.52 3.84
CA ILE A 218 -25.25 36.20 3.05
C ILE A 218 -26.26 37.36 3.09
N ALA A 219 -26.60 37.92 1.93
CA ALA A 219 -27.62 38.97 1.77
C ALA A 219 -29.05 38.45 1.93
N GLY A 220 -29.24 37.15 1.75
CA GLY A 220 -30.49 36.39 1.83
C GLY A 220 -30.54 35.31 0.75
N VAL A 221 -31.28 34.23 1.00
CA VAL A 221 -31.54 33.16 0.03
C VAL A 221 -33.02 33.19 -0.37
N THR A 222 -33.32 33.16 -1.67
CA THR A 222 -34.69 33.04 -2.16
C THR A 222 -35.13 31.58 -2.09
N PRO A 223 -36.31 31.24 -1.52
CA PRO A 223 -36.76 29.85 -1.38
C PRO A 223 -36.88 29.03 -2.69
N GLN A 224 -36.78 29.70 -3.83
CA GLN A 224 -36.87 29.10 -5.18
C GLN A 224 -35.53 28.55 -5.67
N ASP A 225 -34.42 28.96 -5.04
CA ASP A 225 -33.05 28.56 -5.41
C ASP A 225 -32.49 27.49 -4.45
N LEU A 226 -33.31 27.04 -3.49
CA LEU A 226 -32.99 25.99 -2.54
C LEU A 226 -33.37 24.63 -3.14
N VAL A 227 -32.40 23.73 -3.24
CA VAL A 227 -32.64 22.33 -3.57
C VAL A 227 -32.44 21.53 -2.28
N PRO A 228 -33.54 21.12 -1.60
CA PRO A 228 -33.44 20.35 -0.37
C PRO A 228 -33.05 18.89 -0.62
N GLY A 229 -32.40 18.28 0.37
CA GLY A 229 -32.03 16.87 0.41
C GLY A 229 -30.52 16.66 0.32
N ALA A 230 -30.07 15.52 0.86
CA ALA A 230 -28.69 15.03 0.97
C ALA A 230 -27.84 15.21 -0.31
N PRO A 231 -27.15 16.35 -0.48
CA PRO A 231 -26.33 16.57 -1.66
C PRO A 231 -25.03 15.79 -1.53
N ILE A 232 -24.54 15.21 -2.64
CA ILE A 232 -23.24 14.55 -2.66
C ILE A 232 -22.16 15.63 -2.54
N VAL A 233 -21.17 15.41 -1.68
CA VAL A 233 -20.08 16.36 -1.42
C VAL A 233 -18.70 15.79 -1.75
N MET A 234 -18.59 14.45 -1.77
CA MET A 234 -17.36 13.74 -2.16
C MET A 234 -17.72 12.58 -3.08
N ALA A 235 -16.87 12.34 -4.07
CA ALA A 235 -17.05 11.28 -5.06
C ALA A 235 -15.71 10.64 -5.42
N PHE A 236 -15.80 9.40 -5.86
CA PHE A 236 -14.67 8.61 -6.33
C PHE A 236 -15.01 7.94 -7.65
N ALA A 237 -14.04 7.83 -8.54
CA ALA A 237 -14.16 7.08 -9.77
C ALA A 237 -12.87 6.33 -10.06
N ARG A 238 -12.98 5.10 -10.58
CA ARG A 238 -11.87 4.44 -11.26
C ARG A 238 -11.92 4.76 -12.75
N VAL A 239 -10.77 5.07 -13.32
CA VAL A 239 -10.63 5.43 -14.74
C VAL A 239 -9.39 4.73 -15.29
N GLY A 240 -9.58 3.64 -16.04
CA GLY A 240 -8.46 2.77 -16.42
C GLY A 240 -7.88 2.09 -15.18
N MET A 241 -6.54 2.09 -15.06
CA MET A 241 -5.83 1.55 -13.88
C MET A 241 -5.74 2.55 -12.72
N GLY A 242 -5.98 3.85 -12.97
CA GLY A 242 -5.89 4.88 -11.95
C GLY A 242 -7.25 5.28 -11.36
N SER A 243 -7.22 6.33 -10.55
CA SER A 243 -8.39 6.79 -9.81
C SER A 243 -8.54 8.29 -9.77
N VAL A 244 -9.78 8.74 -9.53
CA VAL A 244 -10.15 10.14 -9.40
C VAL A 244 -10.90 10.32 -8.09
N PHE A 245 -10.39 11.16 -7.18
CA PHE A 245 -11.11 11.63 -6.00
C PHE A 245 -11.51 13.09 -6.21
N VAL A 246 -12.75 13.42 -5.90
CA VAL A 246 -13.27 14.79 -5.99
C VAL A 246 -14.01 15.13 -4.71
N THR A 247 -13.68 16.29 -4.14
CA THR A 247 -14.48 16.95 -3.10
C THR A 247 -14.94 18.31 -3.62
N GLY A 248 -16.09 18.79 -3.17
CA GLY A 248 -16.60 20.11 -3.54
C GLY A 248 -15.93 21.30 -2.86
N ASP A 249 -15.00 21.06 -1.93
CA ASP A 249 -14.40 22.07 -1.06
C ASP A 249 -12.88 22.07 -1.14
N SER A 250 -12.31 23.26 -1.38
CA SER A 250 -10.87 23.49 -1.45
C SER A 250 -10.19 23.62 -0.08
N ASN A 251 -10.95 23.96 0.96
CA ASN A 251 -10.41 24.25 2.28
C ASN A 251 -10.32 23.03 3.19
N LEU A 252 -10.91 21.89 2.78
CA LEU A 252 -10.99 20.63 3.54
C LEU A 252 -9.64 20.20 4.16
N TRP A 253 -8.54 20.40 3.42
CA TRP A 253 -7.18 20.02 3.85
C TRP A 253 -6.23 21.21 3.97
N SER A 254 -6.78 22.41 4.14
CA SER A 254 -5.98 23.63 4.25
C SER A 254 -5.34 23.80 5.63
N GLY A 255 -4.34 24.69 5.69
CA GLY A 255 -3.66 25.09 6.92
C GLY A 255 -4.38 26.21 7.69
N SER A 256 -5.52 26.71 7.20
CA SER A 256 -6.34 27.72 7.85
C SER A 256 -7.05 27.18 9.09
N ASP A 257 -7.22 28.02 10.11
CA ASP A 257 -8.16 27.82 11.24
C ASP A 257 -9.40 28.67 10.95
N THR A 258 -10.35 28.10 10.20
CA THR A 258 -11.45 28.86 9.58
C THR A 258 -12.52 29.27 10.58
N ASP A 259 -12.83 28.41 11.55
CA ASP A 259 -13.82 28.67 12.61
C ASP A 259 -13.22 29.36 13.85
N GLY A 260 -11.89 29.39 13.96
CA GLY A 260 -11.16 30.12 14.99
C GLY A 260 -11.13 29.41 16.34
N ASP A 261 -11.30 28.08 16.34
CA ASP A 261 -11.32 27.27 17.55
C ASP A 261 -9.92 26.78 17.99
N GLY A 262 -8.92 26.98 17.12
CA GLY A 262 -7.52 26.63 17.33
C GLY A 262 -7.07 25.37 16.60
N ALA A 263 -7.98 24.63 15.96
CA ALA A 263 -7.65 23.56 15.03
C ALA A 263 -7.59 24.11 13.59
N VAL A 264 -6.62 23.65 12.81
CA VAL A 264 -6.57 23.94 11.37
C VAL A 264 -7.50 22.99 10.64
N ASN A 265 -8.07 23.39 9.51
CA ASN A 265 -9.04 22.62 8.73
C ASN A 265 -8.57 21.19 8.42
N LEU A 266 -7.27 20.97 8.13
CA LEU A 266 -6.72 19.61 7.96
C LEU A 266 -6.93 18.72 9.19
N ASN A 267 -6.83 19.28 10.39
CA ASN A 267 -7.02 18.59 11.67
C ASN A 267 -8.41 18.85 12.27
N GLU A 268 -9.34 19.41 11.50
CA GLU A 268 -10.71 19.58 11.97
C GLU A 268 -11.49 18.28 11.74
N ARG A 269 -12.21 17.80 12.76
CA ARG A 269 -12.90 16.51 12.71
C ARG A 269 -11.98 15.41 12.12
N ASN A 270 -12.50 14.47 11.34
CA ASN A 270 -11.69 13.43 10.71
C ASN A 270 -11.08 13.83 9.34
N ASN A 271 -10.89 15.13 9.06
CA ASN A 271 -10.35 15.61 7.78
C ASN A 271 -8.96 15.02 7.47
N ARG A 272 -8.09 14.93 8.48
CA ARG A 272 -6.75 14.33 8.35
C ARG A 272 -6.80 12.84 8.07
N GLN A 273 -7.72 12.12 8.71
CA GLN A 273 -7.93 10.70 8.44
C GLN A 273 -8.34 10.47 6.99
N LEU A 274 -9.26 11.30 6.50
CA LEU A 274 -9.69 11.25 5.10
C LEU A 274 -8.52 11.57 4.15
N ALA A 275 -7.70 12.59 4.45
CA ALA A 275 -6.50 12.92 3.67
C ALA A 275 -5.55 11.72 3.59
N TYR A 276 -5.29 11.06 4.73
CA TYR A 276 -4.52 9.82 4.77
C TYR A 276 -5.14 8.75 3.89
N ASN A 277 -6.43 8.43 4.06
CA ASN A 277 -7.06 7.37 3.27
C ASN A 277 -7.00 7.65 1.76
N VAL A 278 -7.17 8.90 1.33
CA VAL A 278 -7.13 9.31 -0.09
C VAL A 278 -5.72 9.31 -0.65
N LEU A 279 -4.72 9.73 0.11
CA LEU A 279 -3.32 9.75 -0.33
C LEU A 279 -2.67 8.37 -0.20
N ASP A 280 -3.06 7.56 0.77
CA ASP A 280 -2.47 6.25 1.10
C ASP A 280 -3.23 5.06 0.51
N TYR A 281 -4.25 5.34 -0.30
CA TYR A 281 -5.04 4.28 -0.93
C TYR A 281 -4.13 3.33 -1.72
N PRO A 282 -4.31 1.99 -1.61
CA PRO A 282 -3.32 0.99 -1.98
C PRO A 282 -2.65 1.26 -3.34
N TRP A 283 -1.32 1.19 -3.33
CA TRP A 283 -0.43 1.57 -4.43
C TRP A 283 0.02 0.39 -5.30
N CYS A 284 -0.55 -0.80 -5.18
CA CYS A 284 0.13 -1.97 -5.75
C CYS A 284 0.15 -1.95 -7.29
N ASP A 285 1.37 -1.95 -7.87
CA ASP A 285 1.76 -2.33 -9.25
C ASP A 285 1.33 -3.75 -9.68
N PHE A 286 0.63 -4.50 -8.82
CA PHE A 286 -0.06 -5.75 -9.12
C PHE A 286 -1.54 -5.57 -8.78
N PRO A 287 -2.50 -6.08 -9.57
CA PRO A 287 -3.91 -5.84 -9.30
C PRO A 287 -4.23 -6.38 -7.90
N CYS A 288 -4.45 -5.49 -6.93
CA CYS A 288 -4.70 -5.83 -5.53
C CYS A 288 -6.10 -6.48 -5.37
N GLY A 289 -6.84 -6.61 -6.48
CA GLY A 289 -8.17 -7.21 -6.54
C GLY A 289 -8.21 -8.73 -6.65
N PRO A 290 -9.43 -9.29 -6.69
CA PRO A 290 -9.64 -10.71 -6.83
C PRO A 290 -9.21 -11.20 -8.23
N HIS A 291 -8.28 -12.14 -8.29
CA HIS A 291 -7.96 -12.91 -9.50
C HIS A 291 -8.79 -14.18 -9.48
N VAL A 292 -9.92 -14.12 -10.17
CA VAL A 292 -11.00 -15.09 -10.09
C VAL A 292 -10.90 -16.12 -11.20
N TYR A 293 -10.74 -17.37 -10.80
CA TYR A 293 -11.00 -18.53 -11.63
C TYR A 293 -12.51 -18.84 -11.58
N PHE A 294 -13.21 -18.62 -12.69
CA PHE A 294 -14.60 -19.04 -12.89
C PHE A 294 -14.63 -20.43 -13.52
N ASP A 295 -15.00 -21.42 -12.71
CA ASP A 295 -15.18 -22.79 -13.17
C ASP A 295 -16.47 -22.91 -13.98
N ILE A 296 -16.34 -23.31 -15.24
CA ILE A 296 -17.46 -23.69 -16.10
C ILE A 296 -17.35 -25.15 -16.57
N HIS A 297 -16.27 -25.84 -16.20
CA HIS A 297 -16.03 -27.24 -16.57
C HIS A 297 -17.06 -28.17 -15.92
N HIS A 298 -17.55 -27.79 -14.74
CA HIS A 298 -18.51 -28.58 -13.98
C HIS A 298 -19.97 -28.23 -14.28
N ASN A 299 -20.26 -27.45 -15.33
CA ASN A 299 -21.62 -27.11 -15.78
C ASN A 299 -21.95 -27.77 -17.13
N SER A 300 -23.18 -28.28 -17.29
CA SER A 300 -23.53 -29.07 -18.48
C SER A 300 -23.70 -28.23 -19.76
N THR A 301 -23.89 -26.92 -19.60
CA THR A 301 -24.11 -25.93 -20.67
C THR A 301 -22.92 -25.00 -20.92
N GLY A 302 -21.82 -25.14 -20.16
CA GLY A 302 -20.60 -24.34 -20.31
C GLY A 302 -20.69 -22.89 -19.80
N TYR A 303 -21.78 -22.51 -19.11
CA TYR A 303 -21.84 -21.24 -18.39
C TYR A 303 -22.89 -21.29 -17.26
N PRO A 304 -22.52 -21.04 -16.00
CA PRO A 304 -23.43 -21.03 -14.87
C PRO A 304 -24.17 -19.68 -14.75
N GLY A 305 -25.21 -19.49 -15.57
CA GLY A 305 -26.16 -18.37 -15.41
C GLY A 305 -25.57 -17.02 -15.81
N ASP A 306 -26.26 -15.91 -15.52
CA ASP A 306 -25.75 -14.58 -15.86
C ASP A 306 -24.88 -13.99 -14.73
N LEU A 307 -23.69 -14.55 -14.48
CA LEU A 307 -22.73 -13.97 -13.51
C LEU A 307 -21.85 -12.86 -14.10
N SER A 308 -22.27 -12.24 -15.21
CA SER A 308 -21.52 -11.16 -15.85
C SER A 308 -21.37 -9.93 -14.95
N ALA A 309 -22.43 -9.57 -14.22
CA ALA A 309 -22.41 -8.46 -13.28
C ALA A 309 -21.41 -8.67 -12.13
N LEU A 310 -21.30 -9.89 -11.61
CA LEU A 310 -20.32 -10.24 -10.58
C LEU A 310 -18.88 -10.19 -11.13
N ALA A 311 -18.67 -10.65 -12.35
CA ALA A 311 -17.37 -10.54 -13.02
C ALA A 311 -16.98 -9.07 -13.26
N ASP A 312 -17.93 -8.24 -13.67
CA ASP A 312 -17.72 -6.79 -13.84
C ASP A 312 -17.40 -6.12 -12.50
N LEU A 313 -18.07 -6.48 -11.40
CA LEU A 313 -17.70 -6.00 -10.08
C LEU A 313 -16.26 -6.40 -9.70
N ALA A 314 -15.90 -7.67 -9.92
CA ALA A 314 -14.56 -8.16 -9.64
C ALA A 314 -13.47 -7.41 -10.43
N VAL A 315 -13.71 -7.11 -11.72
CA VAL A 315 -12.74 -6.43 -12.58
C VAL A 315 -12.74 -4.91 -12.35
N TRP A 316 -13.91 -4.29 -12.36
CA TRP A 316 -14.02 -2.83 -12.44
C TRP A 316 -14.13 -2.15 -11.09
N ASP A 317 -14.80 -2.76 -10.11
CA ASP A 317 -14.93 -2.19 -8.78
C ASP A 317 -13.74 -2.57 -7.90
N LEU A 318 -13.27 -3.81 -8.03
CA LEU A 318 -12.26 -4.40 -7.16
C LEU A 318 -10.86 -4.48 -7.77
N ASP A 319 -10.65 -4.05 -9.02
CA ASP A 319 -9.33 -4.09 -9.68
C ASP A 319 -8.74 -5.51 -9.75
N GLY A 320 -9.63 -6.48 -9.99
CA GLY A 320 -9.32 -7.89 -10.11
C GLY A 320 -9.21 -8.35 -11.56
N THR A 321 -9.00 -9.65 -11.73
CA THR A 321 -9.10 -10.32 -13.03
C THR A 321 -10.12 -11.44 -12.96
N VAL A 322 -10.80 -11.74 -14.06
CA VAL A 322 -11.70 -12.90 -14.13
C VAL A 322 -11.29 -13.73 -15.33
N ALA A 323 -11.02 -15.00 -15.10
CA ALA A 323 -10.80 -15.97 -16.16
C ALA A 323 -11.86 -17.08 -16.07
N VAL A 324 -12.68 -17.17 -17.12
CA VAL A 324 -13.67 -18.24 -17.27
C VAL A 324 -12.99 -19.45 -17.92
N LYS A 325 -13.06 -20.62 -17.27
CA LYS A 325 -12.25 -21.79 -17.63
C LYS A 325 -13.10 -23.06 -17.74
N ASP A 326 -13.11 -23.63 -18.94
CA ASP A 326 -13.61 -24.98 -19.21
C ASP A 326 -12.45 -25.97 -19.27
N GLN A 327 -11.90 -26.31 -18.11
CA GLN A 327 -10.86 -27.33 -17.97
C GLN A 327 -10.92 -27.95 -16.58
N ALA A 328 -10.42 -29.19 -16.46
CA ALA A 328 -10.24 -29.86 -15.18
C ALA A 328 -9.33 -29.04 -14.26
N ILE A 329 -9.64 -29.05 -12.96
CA ILE A 329 -8.94 -28.23 -11.96
C ILE A 329 -7.76 -28.99 -11.37
N ASP A 330 -6.55 -28.49 -11.57
CA ASP A 330 -5.34 -28.96 -10.88
C ASP A 330 -4.55 -27.77 -10.29
N ALA A 331 -3.45 -28.05 -9.59
CA ALA A 331 -2.64 -27.01 -8.95
C ALA A 331 -2.06 -26.00 -9.96
N ALA A 332 -1.76 -26.42 -11.20
CA ALA A 332 -1.26 -25.52 -12.24
C ALA A 332 -2.38 -24.66 -12.83
N ALA A 333 -3.60 -25.20 -12.93
CA ALA A 333 -4.78 -24.44 -13.36
C ALA A 333 -5.14 -23.29 -12.40
N LEU A 334 -4.88 -23.49 -11.11
CA LEU A 334 -5.15 -22.50 -10.04
C LEU A 334 -3.99 -21.50 -9.83
N GLU A 335 -2.85 -21.70 -10.50
CA GLU A 335 -1.71 -20.80 -10.40
C GLU A 335 -2.05 -19.38 -10.91
N GLY A 336 -1.71 -18.37 -10.12
CA GLY A 336 -2.01 -16.95 -10.43
C GLY A 336 -3.44 -16.51 -10.10
N TYR A 337 -4.28 -17.38 -9.54
CA TYR A 337 -5.62 -17.04 -9.04
C TYR A 337 -5.63 -17.02 -7.51
N ASN A 338 -6.51 -16.22 -6.92
CA ASN A 338 -6.72 -16.15 -5.47
C ASN A 338 -8.18 -16.44 -5.08
N VAL A 339 -9.12 -16.36 -6.03
CA VAL A 339 -10.50 -16.84 -5.88
C VAL A 339 -10.75 -17.99 -6.86
N LEU A 340 -11.35 -19.06 -6.37
CA LEU A 340 -12.05 -20.04 -7.19
C LEU A 340 -13.55 -19.91 -6.93
N LEU A 341 -14.34 -19.61 -7.97
CA LEU A 341 -15.80 -19.60 -7.90
C LEU A 341 -16.37 -20.82 -8.62
N VAL A 342 -17.20 -21.55 -7.89
CA VAL A 342 -17.92 -22.74 -8.35
C VAL A 342 -19.41 -22.47 -8.17
N ALA A 343 -20.14 -22.35 -9.27
CA ALA A 343 -21.58 -22.09 -9.26
C ALA A 343 -22.36 -23.33 -9.69
N TYR A 344 -23.16 -23.86 -8.76
CA TYR A 344 -24.11 -24.96 -8.89
C TYR A 344 -23.63 -26.12 -9.80
N PRO A 345 -22.53 -26.80 -9.45
CA PRO A 345 -21.90 -27.80 -10.31
C PRO A 345 -22.84 -28.97 -10.62
N GLU A 346 -23.01 -29.26 -11.91
CA GLU A 346 -23.83 -30.35 -12.45
C GLU A 346 -23.00 -31.61 -12.77
N VAL A 347 -21.68 -31.48 -12.85
CA VAL A 347 -20.73 -32.57 -13.10
C VAL A 347 -19.90 -32.81 -11.84
N ALA A 348 -19.58 -34.09 -11.58
CA ALA A 348 -18.80 -34.48 -10.42
C ALA A 348 -17.32 -34.11 -10.56
N PHE A 349 -16.76 -33.48 -9.52
CA PHE A 349 -15.31 -33.33 -9.35
C PHE A 349 -14.65 -34.69 -9.12
N THR A 350 -13.47 -34.87 -9.71
CA THR A 350 -12.60 -36.01 -9.44
C THR A 350 -11.91 -35.85 -8.07
N PRO A 351 -11.43 -36.95 -7.45
CA PRO A 351 -10.65 -36.86 -6.23
C PRO A 351 -9.37 -36.02 -6.35
N ALA A 352 -8.79 -35.90 -7.55
CA ALA A 352 -7.61 -35.08 -7.78
C ALA A 352 -7.96 -33.58 -7.80
N GLU A 353 -9.09 -33.21 -8.41
CA GLU A 353 -9.60 -31.83 -8.39
C GLU A 353 -9.92 -31.39 -6.96
N ILE A 354 -10.64 -32.22 -6.20
CA ILE A 354 -10.94 -31.94 -4.79
C ILE A 354 -9.66 -31.73 -3.99
N ALA A 355 -8.62 -32.56 -4.21
CA ALA A 355 -7.35 -32.41 -3.52
C ALA A 355 -6.60 -31.12 -3.92
N ALA A 356 -6.63 -30.73 -5.20
CA ALA A 356 -6.04 -29.49 -5.68
C ALA A 356 -6.74 -28.26 -5.09
N ILE A 357 -8.08 -28.26 -5.06
CA ILE A 357 -8.88 -27.19 -4.48
C ILE A 357 -8.66 -27.12 -2.96
N ALA A 358 -8.61 -28.28 -2.27
CA ALA A 358 -8.33 -28.31 -0.85
C ALA A 358 -6.93 -27.76 -0.52
N GLY A 359 -5.91 -28.05 -1.34
CA GLY A 359 -4.58 -27.46 -1.23
C GLY A 359 -4.59 -25.95 -1.45
N PHE A 360 -5.21 -25.49 -2.54
CA PHE A 360 -5.39 -24.07 -2.84
C PHE A 360 -6.02 -23.29 -1.68
N VAL A 361 -7.10 -23.82 -1.09
CA VAL A 361 -7.73 -23.18 0.07
C VAL A 361 -6.83 -23.26 1.31
N GLN A 362 -6.16 -24.39 1.55
CA GLN A 362 -5.21 -24.51 2.68
C GLN A 362 -4.07 -23.49 2.60
N ASP A 363 -3.63 -23.16 1.39
CA ASP A 363 -2.51 -22.26 1.10
C ASP A 363 -2.92 -20.77 1.01
N GLY A 364 -4.19 -20.43 1.30
CA GLY A 364 -4.66 -19.04 1.39
C GLY A 364 -5.69 -18.64 0.33
N GLY A 365 -5.98 -19.51 -0.64
CA GLY A 365 -6.99 -19.29 -1.65
C GLY A 365 -8.42 -19.22 -1.10
N ARG A 366 -9.30 -18.49 -1.79
CA ARG A 366 -10.73 -18.42 -1.47
C ARG A 366 -11.54 -19.33 -2.36
N LEU A 367 -12.42 -20.11 -1.75
CA LEU A 367 -13.44 -20.86 -2.47
C LEU A 367 -14.81 -20.21 -2.27
N ILE A 368 -15.47 -19.82 -3.36
CA ILE A 368 -16.86 -19.36 -3.37
C ILE A 368 -17.70 -20.48 -3.97
N VAL A 369 -18.67 -21.00 -3.22
CA VAL A 369 -19.62 -22.00 -3.72
C VAL A 369 -21.03 -21.41 -3.72
N LEU A 370 -21.59 -21.23 -4.91
CA LEU A 370 -22.98 -20.85 -5.08
C LEU A 370 -23.80 -22.14 -5.25
N GLY A 371 -24.63 -22.42 -4.26
CA GLY A 371 -25.60 -23.52 -4.26
C GLY A 371 -26.85 -23.17 -5.06
N GLU A 372 -27.83 -24.06 -5.00
CA GLU A 372 -29.10 -23.88 -5.71
C GLU A 372 -30.21 -24.70 -5.07
N TRP A 373 -31.48 -24.29 -5.25
CA TRP A 373 -32.62 -25.05 -4.73
C TRP A 373 -32.73 -26.45 -5.36
N GLY A 374 -33.09 -27.41 -4.49
CA GLY A 374 -33.07 -28.83 -4.83
C GLY A 374 -33.85 -29.25 -6.08
N PRO A 375 -35.02 -28.66 -6.40
CA PRO A 375 -35.77 -29.00 -7.61
C PRO A 375 -35.13 -28.59 -8.94
N PHE A 376 -34.22 -27.62 -8.95
CA PHE A 376 -33.50 -27.21 -10.16
C PHE A 376 -32.19 -27.99 -10.32
N VAL A 377 -31.28 -27.91 -9.34
CA VAL A 377 -30.01 -28.66 -9.34
C VAL A 377 -29.77 -29.32 -7.98
N PRO A 378 -29.62 -30.66 -7.90
CA PRO A 378 -29.31 -31.33 -6.64
C PRO A 378 -27.91 -30.92 -6.12
N PRO A 379 -27.73 -30.64 -4.81
CA PRO A 379 -26.46 -30.15 -4.26
C PRO A 379 -25.36 -31.24 -4.13
N THR A 380 -25.51 -32.38 -4.83
CA THR A 380 -24.67 -33.57 -4.62
C THR A 380 -23.20 -33.30 -4.94
N HIS A 381 -22.91 -32.58 -6.02
CA HIS A 381 -21.52 -32.30 -6.44
C HIS A 381 -20.89 -31.17 -5.62
N ALA A 382 -21.66 -30.13 -5.30
CA ALA A 382 -21.22 -29.07 -4.40
C ALA A 382 -20.90 -29.62 -3.00
N ASN A 383 -21.75 -30.48 -2.44
CA ASN A 383 -21.52 -31.09 -1.13
C ASN A 383 -20.31 -32.03 -1.11
N ALA A 384 -20.05 -32.77 -2.20
CA ALA A 384 -18.85 -33.60 -2.30
C ALA A 384 -17.56 -32.75 -2.28
N LEU A 385 -17.57 -31.59 -2.94
CA LEU A 385 -16.46 -30.63 -2.89
C LEU A 385 -16.30 -30.03 -1.47
N LEU A 386 -17.39 -29.53 -0.87
CA LEU A 386 -17.38 -28.94 0.46
C LEU A 386 -16.92 -29.93 1.55
N GLU A 387 -17.36 -31.19 1.47
CA GLU A 387 -16.91 -32.27 2.36
C GLU A 387 -15.41 -32.57 2.15
N GLY A 388 -14.96 -32.65 0.89
CA GLY A 388 -13.58 -32.94 0.54
C GLY A 388 -12.59 -31.85 0.93
N VAL A 389 -13.01 -30.59 0.90
CA VAL A 389 -12.24 -29.44 1.41
C VAL A 389 -12.27 -29.38 2.95
N GLY A 390 -13.28 -29.98 3.59
CA GLY A 390 -13.38 -30.08 5.05
C GLY A 390 -14.05 -28.86 5.70
N THR A 391 -15.02 -28.24 5.01
CA THR A 391 -15.61 -26.96 5.44
C THR A 391 -16.57 -27.09 6.62
N GLY A 392 -17.24 -28.23 6.78
CA GLY A 392 -18.34 -28.38 7.75
C GLY A 392 -19.65 -27.71 7.31
N ILE A 393 -19.75 -27.29 6.05
CA ILE A 393 -20.97 -26.71 5.45
C ILE A 393 -21.60 -27.73 4.50
N THR A 394 -22.92 -27.85 4.53
CA THR A 394 -23.70 -28.71 3.62
C THR A 394 -24.91 -27.96 3.09
N ILE A 395 -25.12 -27.96 1.78
CA ILE A 395 -26.30 -27.40 1.13
C ILE A 395 -27.42 -28.45 1.17
N ASN A 396 -28.59 -28.09 1.70
CA ASN A 396 -29.74 -28.98 1.78
C ASN A 396 -30.47 -29.04 0.43
N ALA A 397 -31.09 -30.18 0.12
CA ALA A 397 -31.88 -30.34 -1.11
C ALA A 397 -33.33 -29.85 -0.91
N ASP A 398 -33.48 -28.56 -0.60
CA ASP A 398 -34.77 -27.92 -0.30
C ASP A 398 -34.87 -26.53 -0.95
N THR A 399 -35.88 -25.75 -0.56
CA THR A 399 -36.13 -24.38 -1.01
C THR A 399 -36.57 -23.54 0.18
N VAL A 400 -36.00 -22.35 0.33
CA VAL A 400 -36.34 -21.41 1.40
C VAL A 400 -37.52 -20.53 0.99
N TYR A 401 -38.44 -20.33 1.93
CA TYR A 401 -39.60 -19.48 1.76
C TYR A 401 -39.72 -18.49 2.91
N ASP A 402 -40.22 -17.31 2.60
CA ASP A 402 -40.66 -16.31 3.55
C ASP A 402 -42.02 -15.71 3.14
N PRO A 403 -43.10 -15.92 3.91
CA PRO A 403 -44.42 -15.38 3.57
C PRO A 403 -44.56 -13.86 3.70
N THR A 404 -43.73 -13.18 4.49
CA THR A 404 -43.93 -11.77 4.85
C THR A 404 -42.80 -10.84 4.40
N ASN A 405 -41.58 -11.35 4.29
CA ASN A 405 -40.37 -10.66 3.84
C ASN A 405 -39.88 -11.25 2.52
N ASN A 406 -40.48 -10.83 1.40
CA ASN A 406 -40.15 -11.35 0.06
C ASN A 406 -40.29 -10.29 -1.04
N GLU A 407 -39.62 -10.54 -2.17
CA GLU A 407 -39.72 -9.72 -3.38
C GLU A 407 -40.95 -10.07 -4.23
N ASP A 408 -41.56 -9.06 -4.85
CA ASP A 408 -42.76 -9.13 -5.70
C ASP A 408 -43.89 -10.05 -5.20
N ALA A 409 -44.15 -10.05 -3.88
CA ALA A 409 -45.13 -10.92 -3.23
C ALA A 409 -44.91 -12.43 -3.49
N THR A 410 -43.68 -12.82 -3.83
CA THR A 410 -43.27 -14.17 -4.19
C THR A 410 -42.51 -14.81 -3.03
N ALA A 411 -43.21 -15.62 -2.23
CA ALA A 411 -42.66 -16.17 -0.98
C ALA A 411 -41.38 -17.01 -1.14
N MET A 412 -41.02 -17.47 -2.35
CA MET A 412 -39.75 -18.18 -2.60
C MET A 412 -38.58 -17.26 -2.97
N TRP A 413 -38.80 -15.94 -2.94
CA TRP A 413 -37.79 -14.90 -3.10
C TRP A 413 -37.61 -14.14 -1.79
N PRO A 414 -37.08 -14.79 -0.74
CA PRO A 414 -37.04 -14.19 0.58
C PRO A 414 -36.00 -13.06 0.66
N VAL A 415 -36.38 -12.02 1.39
CA VAL A 415 -35.50 -10.92 1.79
C VAL A 415 -34.89 -11.27 3.14
N ILE A 416 -33.57 -11.44 3.15
CA ILE A 416 -32.80 -11.90 4.31
C ILE A 416 -32.22 -10.69 5.03
N HIS A 417 -32.54 -10.54 6.30
CA HIS A 417 -32.12 -9.41 7.14
C HIS A 417 -31.65 -9.83 8.55
N GLN A 418 -31.43 -11.13 8.78
CA GLN A 418 -30.84 -11.65 10.02
C GLN A 418 -29.39 -12.07 9.73
N PHE A 419 -28.44 -11.24 10.14
CA PHE A 419 -27.01 -11.47 9.95
C PHE A 419 -26.29 -11.69 11.28
N ALA A 420 -25.37 -12.64 11.31
CA ALA A 420 -24.42 -12.78 12.40
C ALA A 420 -23.33 -11.70 12.31
N ALA A 421 -22.75 -11.29 13.44
CA ALA A 421 -21.61 -10.39 13.42
C ALA A 421 -20.41 -11.05 12.73
N HIS A 422 -20.08 -10.57 11.53
CA HIS A 422 -18.95 -11.05 10.75
C HIS A 422 -18.53 -10.00 9.71
N PRO A 423 -17.22 -9.83 9.41
CA PRO A 423 -16.79 -8.78 8.47
C PRO A 423 -17.41 -8.92 7.06
N LEU A 424 -17.70 -10.15 6.62
CA LEU A 424 -18.35 -10.40 5.31
C LEU A 424 -19.75 -9.79 5.17
N VAL A 425 -20.43 -9.50 6.28
CA VAL A 425 -21.79 -8.93 6.28
C VAL A 425 -21.82 -7.54 6.91
N GLN A 426 -20.65 -6.91 7.08
CA GLN A 426 -20.56 -5.54 7.55
C GLN A 426 -21.20 -4.58 6.52
N GLY A 427 -22.07 -3.70 6.99
CA GLY A 427 -22.81 -2.78 6.13
C GLY A 427 -23.94 -3.43 5.30
N VAL A 428 -24.23 -4.72 5.51
CA VAL A 428 -25.32 -5.44 4.83
C VAL A 428 -26.55 -5.44 5.74
N GLY A 429 -27.57 -4.66 5.38
CA GLY A 429 -28.83 -4.56 6.13
C GLY A 429 -29.89 -5.55 5.68
N GLU A 430 -30.01 -5.75 4.36
CA GLU A 430 -30.92 -6.72 3.75
C GLU A 430 -30.39 -7.21 2.39
N VAL A 431 -30.62 -8.48 2.06
CA VAL A 431 -30.27 -9.07 0.75
C VAL A 431 -31.45 -9.85 0.18
N ALA A 432 -31.65 -9.76 -1.12
CA ALA A 432 -32.68 -10.51 -1.84
C ALA A 432 -32.09 -11.80 -2.40
N THR A 433 -32.73 -12.94 -2.12
CA THR A 433 -32.39 -14.24 -2.72
C THR A 433 -33.54 -14.72 -3.59
N TYR A 434 -33.25 -15.45 -4.66
CA TYR A 434 -34.22 -15.88 -5.66
C TYR A 434 -34.21 -17.40 -5.76
N ALA A 435 -35.09 -18.07 -5.02
CA ALA A 435 -35.21 -19.53 -4.97
C ALA A 435 -33.95 -20.24 -4.43
N GLY A 436 -33.44 -19.81 -3.28
CA GLY A 436 -32.29 -20.46 -2.62
C GLY A 436 -32.61 -21.73 -1.81
N ALA A 437 -31.58 -22.54 -1.56
CA ALA A 437 -31.59 -23.67 -0.62
C ALA A 437 -31.14 -23.26 0.80
N SER A 438 -31.53 -24.04 1.81
CA SER A 438 -31.02 -23.87 3.17
C SER A 438 -29.67 -24.60 3.37
N LEU A 439 -28.93 -24.21 4.40
CA LEU A 439 -27.62 -24.76 4.75
C LEU A 439 -27.65 -25.44 6.11
N THR A 440 -26.88 -26.51 6.24
CA THR A 440 -26.50 -27.13 7.50
C THR A 440 -25.04 -26.79 7.80
N VAL A 441 -24.77 -26.27 9.00
CA VAL A 441 -23.44 -25.82 9.43
C VAL A 441 -23.02 -26.60 10.67
N ILE A 442 -21.86 -27.26 10.63
CA ILE A 442 -21.28 -28.05 11.72
C ILE A 442 -19.78 -27.76 11.88
N GLY A 443 -19.24 -27.97 13.08
CA GLY A 443 -17.81 -27.76 13.34
C GLY A 443 -17.44 -26.26 13.41
N PRO A 444 -16.25 -25.84 12.93
CA PRO A 444 -15.77 -24.46 13.06
C PRO A 444 -16.40 -23.46 12.06
N ALA A 445 -17.31 -23.92 11.19
CA ALA A 445 -18.02 -23.04 10.27
C ALA A 445 -19.06 -22.17 11.00
N VAL A 446 -19.29 -20.96 10.47
CA VAL A 446 -20.16 -19.95 11.04
C VAL A 446 -21.34 -19.71 10.09
N ALA A 447 -22.56 -19.70 10.64
CA ALA A 447 -23.73 -19.23 9.92
C ALA A 447 -23.68 -17.71 9.81
N LEU A 448 -23.68 -17.18 8.58
CA LEU A 448 -23.61 -15.74 8.32
C LEU A 448 -24.99 -15.09 8.26
N ALA A 449 -25.96 -15.76 7.64
CA ALA A 449 -27.29 -15.22 7.45
C ALA A 449 -28.35 -16.32 7.56
N SER A 450 -29.51 -15.97 8.13
CA SER A 450 -30.67 -16.86 8.23
C SER A 450 -31.96 -16.13 7.86
N GLY A 451 -32.99 -16.90 7.50
CA GLY A 451 -34.36 -16.39 7.54
C GLY A 451 -34.78 -15.95 8.94
N ASP A 452 -35.97 -15.38 9.06
CA ASP A 452 -36.52 -14.88 10.30
C ASP A 452 -37.47 -15.90 10.99
N ALA A 453 -38.37 -15.43 11.85
CA ALA A 453 -39.23 -16.29 12.65
C ALA A 453 -40.30 -17.07 11.86
N ASP A 454 -40.79 -16.52 10.74
CA ASP A 454 -41.79 -17.19 9.88
C ASP A 454 -41.24 -17.70 8.55
N SER A 455 -39.95 -17.48 8.29
CA SER A 455 -39.22 -18.24 7.27
C SER A 455 -39.25 -19.76 7.53
N TYR A 456 -39.26 -20.55 6.45
CA TYR A 456 -39.17 -22.01 6.49
C TYR A 456 -38.50 -22.59 5.24
N ALA A 457 -37.92 -23.78 5.35
CA ALA A 457 -37.46 -24.54 4.19
C ALA A 457 -38.47 -25.65 3.84
N ALA A 458 -38.63 -25.96 2.55
CA ALA A 458 -39.50 -27.03 2.11
C ALA A 458 -38.93 -27.85 0.93
N VAL A 459 -39.18 -29.15 0.94
CA VAL A 459 -38.91 -30.03 -0.21
C VAL A 459 -40.19 -30.11 -1.05
N VAL A 460 -40.18 -29.48 -2.23
CA VAL A 460 -41.40 -29.36 -3.05
C VAL A 460 -41.26 -30.02 -4.43
N ALA A 461 -42.34 -30.62 -4.91
CA ALA A 461 -42.42 -31.13 -6.28
C ALA A 461 -42.94 -30.04 -7.23
N LEU A 462 -42.44 -29.99 -8.46
CA LEU A 462 -42.81 -29.00 -9.48
C LEU A 462 -44.00 -29.41 -10.35
N ARG A 463 -44.70 -28.40 -10.88
CA ARG A 463 -45.63 -28.47 -12.01
C ARG A 463 -45.00 -27.76 -13.21
N GLY A 464 -44.25 -28.49 -14.03
CA GLY A 464 -43.62 -27.92 -15.22
C GLY A 464 -42.11 -27.85 -15.10
N GLU A 465 -41.50 -26.92 -15.85
CA GLU A 465 -40.05 -26.73 -15.90
C GLU A 465 -39.60 -25.84 -14.72
N ALA A 466 -38.43 -26.14 -14.14
CA ALA A 466 -37.77 -25.30 -13.16
C ALA A 466 -36.74 -24.39 -13.83
N SER A 467 -36.47 -23.25 -13.20
CA SER A 467 -35.37 -22.34 -13.52
C SER A 467 -34.60 -21.98 -12.25
N SER A 468 -33.46 -21.33 -12.39
CA SER A 468 -32.69 -20.78 -11.25
C SER A 468 -33.43 -19.67 -10.50
N GLU A 469 -34.52 -19.14 -11.06
CA GLU A 469 -35.35 -18.10 -10.46
C GLU A 469 -36.63 -18.69 -9.81
N GLY A 470 -36.85 -20.00 -9.94
CA GLY A 470 -38.02 -20.70 -9.42
C GLY A 470 -38.86 -21.42 -10.49
N GLY A 471 -40.06 -21.86 -10.12
CA GLY A 471 -40.98 -22.58 -10.99
C GLY A 471 -42.35 -22.82 -10.33
N GLU A 472 -43.36 -23.27 -11.09
CA GLU A 472 -44.70 -23.51 -10.53
C GLU A 472 -44.68 -24.73 -9.59
N ILE A 473 -45.08 -24.55 -8.33
CA ILE A 473 -44.99 -25.59 -7.30
C ILE A 473 -46.28 -26.42 -7.25
N ALA A 474 -46.18 -27.74 -7.09
CA ALA A 474 -47.34 -28.65 -7.05
C ALA A 474 -48.18 -28.57 -5.76
N GLY A 475 -47.68 -27.82 -4.77
CA GLY A 475 -48.20 -27.62 -3.41
C GLY A 475 -47.37 -28.41 -2.38
N ALA A 476 -46.88 -27.74 -1.34
CA ALA A 476 -46.21 -28.35 -0.19
C ALA A 476 -47.24 -28.86 0.85
N THR A 477 -46.98 -30.00 1.49
CA THR A 477 -47.78 -30.44 2.64
C THR A 477 -47.13 -29.94 3.95
N PRO A 478 -47.88 -29.82 5.07
CA PRO A 478 -47.30 -29.43 6.35
C PRO A 478 -46.19 -30.34 6.88
N GLN A 479 -46.01 -31.54 6.30
CA GLN A 479 -44.96 -32.50 6.63
C GLN A 479 -43.66 -32.22 5.88
N ASP A 480 -43.72 -31.42 4.82
CA ASP A 480 -42.58 -31.03 3.99
C ASP A 480 -41.90 -29.75 4.49
N LEU A 481 -42.48 -29.10 5.51
CA LEU A 481 -42.01 -27.82 6.06
C LEU A 481 -41.03 -28.06 7.22
N VAL A 482 -39.86 -27.43 7.14
CA VAL A 482 -38.91 -27.28 8.25
C VAL A 482 -39.03 -25.84 8.76
N PRO A 483 -39.82 -25.59 9.82
CA PRO A 483 -40.00 -24.25 10.35
C PRO A 483 -38.80 -23.78 11.16
N GLY A 484 -38.48 -22.49 11.06
CA GLY A 484 -37.51 -21.80 11.90
C GLY A 484 -36.27 -21.38 11.13
N ALA A 485 -36.16 -20.08 10.86
CA ALA A 485 -34.95 -19.34 10.49
C ALA A 485 -33.87 -20.18 9.77
N PRO A 486 -34.15 -20.71 8.56
CA PRO A 486 -33.19 -21.52 7.83
C PRO A 486 -31.93 -20.71 7.54
N ILE A 487 -30.75 -21.32 7.73
CA ILE A 487 -29.47 -20.69 7.38
C ILE A 487 -29.37 -20.67 5.86
N VAL A 488 -28.98 -19.54 5.27
CA VAL A 488 -28.91 -19.34 3.80
C VAL A 488 -27.50 -18.97 3.33
N MET A 489 -26.65 -18.52 4.24
CA MET A 489 -25.25 -18.18 3.97
C MET A 489 -24.36 -18.66 5.11
N ALA A 490 -23.20 -19.18 4.78
CA ALA A 490 -22.24 -19.69 5.75
C ALA A 490 -20.80 -19.42 5.31
N PHE A 491 -19.91 -19.42 6.30
CA PHE A 491 -18.49 -19.19 6.15
C PHE A 491 -17.69 -20.26 6.88
N ALA A 492 -16.59 -20.70 6.28
CA ALA A 492 -15.62 -21.57 6.95
C ALA A 492 -14.20 -21.09 6.68
N ARG A 493 -13.33 -21.24 7.69
CA ARG A 493 -11.88 -21.17 7.49
C ARG A 493 -11.31 -22.57 7.36
N VAL A 494 -10.47 -22.77 6.34
CA VAL A 494 -9.79 -24.03 6.08
C VAL A 494 -8.34 -23.71 5.77
N GLY A 495 -7.41 -24.14 6.64
CA GLY A 495 -6.01 -23.71 6.56
C GLY A 495 -5.89 -22.19 6.66
N MET A 496 -5.16 -21.58 5.70
CA MET A 496 -5.00 -20.13 5.59
C MET A 496 -6.11 -19.45 4.78
N GLY A 497 -6.87 -20.20 3.99
CA GLY A 497 -7.90 -19.68 3.11
C GLY A 497 -9.29 -19.63 3.73
N SER A 498 -10.24 -19.25 2.89
CA SER A 498 -11.63 -18.99 3.29
C SER A 498 -12.61 -19.63 2.32
N VAL A 499 -13.75 -20.07 2.84
CA VAL A 499 -14.85 -20.61 2.04
C VAL A 499 -16.14 -19.86 2.35
N PHE A 500 -16.74 -19.25 1.34
CA PHE A 500 -18.09 -18.68 1.40
C PHE A 500 -19.06 -19.57 0.65
N VAL A 501 -20.21 -19.86 1.27
CA VAL A 501 -21.26 -20.69 0.68
C VAL A 501 -22.60 -19.99 0.84
N THR A 502 -23.36 -19.91 -0.25
CA THR A 502 -24.78 -19.54 -0.22
C THR A 502 -25.60 -20.60 -0.95
N GLY A 503 -26.87 -20.74 -0.59
CA GLY A 503 -27.78 -21.68 -1.24
C GLY A 503 -28.39 -21.20 -2.56
N ASP A 504 -27.98 -20.04 -3.07
CA ASP A 504 -28.61 -19.36 -4.21
C ASP A 504 -27.56 -18.88 -5.23
N SER A 505 -27.73 -19.27 -6.49
CA SER A 505 -26.87 -18.85 -7.60
C SER A 505 -27.29 -17.55 -8.28
N SER A 506 -28.52 -17.10 -8.06
CA SER A 506 -29.12 -15.92 -8.68
C SER A 506 -28.87 -14.62 -7.90
N LEU A 507 -28.40 -14.74 -6.65
CA LEU A 507 -28.09 -13.63 -5.72
C LEU A 507 -27.23 -12.51 -6.34
N TRP A 508 -26.25 -12.87 -7.17
CA TRP A 508 -25.33 -11.91 -7.82
C TRP A 508 -25.42 -11.93 -9.34
N SER A 509 -26.55 -12.37 -9.88
CA SER A 509 -26.72 -12.40 -11.33
C SER A 509 -26.96 -11.01 -11.93
N GLY A 510 -26.66 -10.87 -13.22
CA GLY A 510 -27.00 -9.72 -14.06
C GLY A 510 -28.43 -9.76 -14.60
N SER A 511 -29.23 -10.76 -14.21
CA SER A 511 -30.66 -10.81 -14.50
C SER A 511 -31.41 -9.78 -13.66
N ASP A 512 -32.51 -9.27 -14.20
CA ASP A 512 -33.54 -8.48 -13.50
C ASP A 512 -34.73 -9.43 -13.27
N THR A 513 -34.67 -10.22 -12.19
CA THR A 513 -35.58 -11.35 -11.97
C THR A 513 -36.99 -10.90 -11.56
N ASP A 514 -37.13 -9.80 -10.81
CA ASP A 514 -38.43 -9.24 -10.42
C ASP A 514 -38.98 -8.19 -11.40
N GLY A 515 -38.17 -7.75 -12.36
CA GLY A 515 -38.59 -6.89 -13.47
C GLY A 515 -38.75 -5.43 -13.08
N ASP A 516 -38.09 -4.99 -12.00
CA ASP A 516 -38.19 -3.64 -11.46
C ASP A 516 -37.23 -2.64 -12.14
N GLY A 517 -36.28 -3.16 -12.92
CA GLY A 517 -35.27 -2.41 -13.66
C GLY A 517 -33.87 -2.41 -13.02
N ALA A 518 -33.69 -3.00 -11.85
CA ALA A 518 -32.39 -3.32 -11.27
C ALA A 518 -32.02 -4.79 -11.51
N VAL A 519 -30.73 -5.06 -11.68
CA VAL A 519 -30.23 -6.44 -11.76
C VAL A 519 -30.08 -7.00 -10.35
N ASN A 520 -30.19 -8.32 -10.16
CA ASN A 520 -30.12 -8.97 -8.84
C ASN A 520 -28.85 -8.61 -8.06
N LEU A 521 -27.71 -8.37 -8.72
CA LEU A 521 -26.51 -7.86 -8.04
C LEU A 521 -26.75 -6.52 -7.34
N ASN A 522 -27.52 -5.62 -7.94
CA ASN A 522 -27.81 -4.29 -7.42
C ASN A 522 -29.08 -4.23 -6.57
N GLU A 523 -29.73 -5.38 -6.35
CA GLU A 523 -30.88 -5.47 -5.48
C GLU A 523 -30.48 -5.35 -4.02
N ARG A 524 -31.23 -4.54 -3.27
CA ARG A 524 -30.99 -4.34 -1.83
C ARG A 524 -29.52 -4.03 -1.52
N ASN A 525 -28.87 -4.83 -0.68
CA ASN A 525 -27.43 -4.77 -0.41
C ASN A 525 -26.64 -5.95 -1.01
N ASN A 526 -27.16 -6.60 -2.06
CA ASN A 526 -26.50 -7.73 -2.72
C ASN A 526 -25.10 -7.35 -3.25
N ARG A 527 -24.95 -6.13 -3.81
CA ARG A 527 -23.66 -5.60 -4.30
C ARG A 527 -22.67 -5.43 -3.17
N GLN A 528 -23.10 -4.92 -2.02
CA GLN A 528 -22.25 -4.76 -0.84
C GLN A 528 -21.78 -6.12 -0.31
N LEU A 529 -22.66 -7.12 -0.30
CA LEU A 529 -22.29 -8.48 0.08
C LEU A 529 -21.29 -9.09 -0.92
N ALA A 530 -21.50 -8.91 -2.23
CA ALA A 530 -20.55 -9.35 -3.26
C ALA A 530 -19.18 -8.70 -3.09
N TYR A 531 -19.17 -7.39 -2.85
CA TYR A 531 -17.96 -6.61 -2.53
C TYR A 531 -17.25 -7.22 -1.32
N ASN A 532 -17.94 -7.38 -0.18
CA ASN A 532 -17.34 -7.93 1.03
C ASN A 532 -16.79 -9.35 0.82
N VAL A 533 -17.47 -10.20 0.03
CA VAL A 533 -17.04 -11.59 -0.22
C VAL A 533 -15.87 -11.68 -1.20
N LEU A 534 -15.77 -10.79 -2.18
CA LEU A 534 -14.66 -10.76 -3.14
C LEU A 534 -13.46 -9.95 -2.62
N ASP A 535 -13.68 -8.92 -1.81
CA ASP A 535 -12.64 -8.01 -1.28
C ASP A 535 -12.14 -8.41 0.12
N TYR A 536 -12.62 -9.52 0.68
CA TYR A 536 -12.18 -9.94 2.00
C TYR A 536 -10.64 -10.12 2.03
N PRO A 537 -9.92 -9.67 3.08
CA PRO A 537 -8.48 -9.44 3.04
C PRO A 537 -7.68 -10.62 2.48
N TRP A 538 -6.81 -10.32 1.51
CA TRP A 538 -5.97 -11.25 0.78
C TRP A 538 -4.54 -11.28 1.34
N CYS A 539 -3.92 -12.46 1.44
CA CYS A 539 -2.46 -12.58 1.59
C CYS A 539 -1.87 -13.24 0.33
N VAL A 540 -1.51 -12.44 -0.67
CA VAL A 540 -0.87 -12.92 -1.91
C VAL A 540 0.29 -12.03 -2.39
N VAL A 541 0.65 -10.99 -1.63
CA VAL A 541 1.80 -10.13 -1.96
C VAL A 541 3.10 -10.76 -1.42
N PRO A 542 4.20 -10.80 -2.20
CA PRO A 542 5.53 -11.08 -1.65
C PRO A 542 5.87 -10.08 -0.53
N GLY A 543 5.87 -10.52 0.73
CA GLY A 543 6.04 -9.64 1.90
C GLY A 543 4.83 -9.57 2.84
N CYS A 544 3.67 -10.09 2.42
CA CYS A 544 2.50 -10.25 3.31
C CYS A 544 2.87 -11.01 4.60
N ARG A 545 2.33 -10.54 5.73
CA ARG A 545 2.60 -11.11 7.06
C ARG A 545 1.33 -11.61 7.72
N GLN A 546 1.43 -12.79 8.32
CA GLN A 546 0.45 -13.33 9.25
C GLN A 546 0.79 -12.85 10.65
N ILE A 547 0.02 -11.90 11.17
CA ILE A 547 0.28 -11.21 12.44
C ILE A 547 -0.76 -11.67 13.46
N LEU A 548 -0.29 -12.28 14.55
CA LEU A 548 -1.13 -12.71 15.67
C LEU A 548 -0.97 -11.75 16.84
N PHE A 549 -2.06 -11.15 17.29
CA PHE A 549 -2.16 -10.48 18.58
C PHE A 549 -2.64 -11.48 19.63
N ASP A 550 -1.87 -11.65 20.70
CA ASP A 550 -2.32 -12.45 21.84
C ASP A 550 -3.22 -11.62 22.75
N GLU A 551 -4.48 -12.04 22.89
CA GLU A 551 -5.45 -11.43 23.80
C GLU A 551 -5.89 -12.38 24.92
N THR A 552 -5.34 -13.59 24.95
CA THR A 552 -5.65 -14.58 26.00
C THR A 552 -5.06 -14.17 27.35
N HIS A 553 -3.95 -13.43 27.36
CA HIS A 553 -3.29 -12.93 28.57
C HIS A 553 -3.48 -11.42 28.79
N GLY A 554 -4.18 -10.70 27.90
CA GLY A 554 -4.33 -9.24 27.89
C GLY A 554 -5.56 -8.71 28.67
N TRP A 555 -5.85 -7.41 28.52
CA TRP A 555 -7.00 -6.74 29.17
C TRP A 555 -8.37 -7.19 28.64
N ALA A 556 -8.38 -7.84 27.48
CA ALA A 556 -9.56 -8.45 26.85
C ALA A 556 -10.26 -9.50 27.75
N SER A 557 -9.51 -10.12 28.67
CA SER A 557 -10.00 -11.20 29.54
C SER A 557 -10.87 -10.73 30.73
N ASP A 558 -11.02 -9.43 30.98
CA ASP A 558 -11.67 -8.88 32.21
C ASP A 558 -12.96 -8.06 31.95
N GLY A 559 -13.34 -7.76 30.70
CA GLY A 559 -14.63 -7.15 30.35
C GLY A 559 -15.01 -5.80 31.02
N LEU A 560 -14.08 -5.13 31.71
CA LEU A 560 -14.38 -4.02 32.63
C LEU A 560 -13.60 -2.71 32.39
N ILE A 561 -12.62 -2.68 31.48
CA ILE A 561 -11.79 -1.48 31.21
C ILE A 561 -11.62 -1.33 29.70
N GLY A 562 -11.76 -0.09 29.22
CA GLY A 562 -11.88 0.29 27.81
C GLY A 562 -10.93 -0.47 26.89
N ASP A 563 -11.54 -1.07 25.88
CA ASP A 563 -11.03 -1.95 24.84
C ASP A 563 -9.57 -1.69 24.39
N TYR A 564 -8.60 -2.48 24.86
CA TYR A 564 -7.22 -2.58 24.32
C TYR A 564 -7.05 -3.81 23.40
N THR A 565 -8.13 -4.20 22.72
CA THR A 565 -8.10 -5.30 21.75
C THR A 565 -7.80 -4.81 20.35
N ILE A 566 -7.34 -5.70 19.49
CA ILE A 566 -7.10 -5.45 18.06
C ILE A 566 -8.40 -5.18 17.31
N GLU A 567 -9.56 -5.64 17.80
CA GLU A 567 -10.87 -5.31 17.22
C GLU A 567 -11.45 -3.97 17.71
N ALA A 568 -10.86 -3.32 18.71
CA ALA A 568 -11.40 -2.07 19.25
C ALA A 568 -10.34 -0.99 19.51
N GLY A 569 -9.55 -1.05 20.59
CA GLY A 569 -8.53 -0.04 20.90
C GLY A 569 -7.47 0.12 19.82
N PHE A 570 -7.18 -0.95 19.09
CA PHE A 570 -6.22 -1.00 17.99
C PHE A 570 -6.87 -1.35 16.65
N ARG A 571 -8.19 -1.19 16.51
CA ARG A 571 -8.91 -1.50 15.26
C ARG A 571 -8.35 -0.78 14.05
N GLU A 572 -7.86 0.44 14.23
CA GLU A 572 -7.28 1.23 13.16
C GLU A 572 -5.92 0.68 12.73
N LEU A 573 -5.13 0.16 13.66
CA LEU A 573 -3.90 -0.55 13.35
C LEU A 573 -4.21 -1.83 12.55
N ALA A 574 -5.23 -2.58 12.97
CA ALA A 574 -5.67 -3.79 12.25
C ALA A 574 -6.09 -3.45 10.82
N ALA A 575 -6.95 -2.44 10.65
CA ALA A 575 -7.40 -1.98 9.35
C ALA A 575 -6.24 -1.44 8.49
N PHE A 576 -5.31 -0.68 9.09
CA PHE A 576 -4.11 -0.17 8.42
C PHE A 576 -3.24 -1.29 7.84
N LEU A 577 -2.97 -2.34 8.62
CA LEU A 577 -2.20 -3.51 8.17
C LEU A 577 -2.97 -4.33 7.13
N GLN A 578 -4.27 -4.51 7.31
CA GLN A 578 -5.13 -5.24 6.37
C GLN A 578 -5.25 -4.56 5.01
N ARG A 579 -5.38 -3.22 4.97
CA ARG A 579 -5.38 -2.45 3.72
C ARG A 579 -4.08 -2.59 2.92
N ARG A 580 -2.99 -2.98 3.58
CA ARG A 580 -1.67 -3.26 2.98
C ARG A 580 -1.43 -4.73 2.68
N GLY A 581 -2.48 -5.55 2.74
CA GLY A 581 -2.42 -6.97 2.37
C GLY A 581 -1.86 -7.89 3.46
N HIS A 582 -1.63 -7.41 4.69
CA HIS A 582 -1.27 -8.28 5.81
C HIS A 582 -2.53 -8.87 6.45
N ILE A 583 -2.39 -10.04 7.06
CA ILE A 583 -3.47 -10.67 7.80
C ILE A 583 -3.24 -10.48 9.29
N VAL A 584 -4.21 -9.86 9.95
CA VAL A 584 -4.20 -9.61 11.39
C VAL A 584 -5.22 -10.51 12.05
N HIS A 585 -4.78 -11.34 13.01
CA HIS A 585 -5.62 -12.22 13.82
C HIS A 585 -5.51 -11.87 15.31
N SER A 586 -6.60 -12.08 16.04
CA SER A 586 -6.61 -12.11 17.51
C SER A 586 -6.69 -13.55 18.02
N LEU A 587 -5.93 -13.88 19.06
CA LEU A 587 -6.10 -15.09 19.85
C LEU A 587 -6.94 -14.80 21.10
N GLN A 588 -8.15 -15.35 21.18
CA GLN A 588 -9.08 -15.15 22.30
C GLN A 588 -9.27 -16.41 23.15
N ASP A 589 -9.51 -16.24 24.45
CA ASP A 589 -9.69 -17.34 25.43
C ASP A 589 -11.05 -18.04 25.23
N PRO A 590 -11.14 -19.39 25.22
CA PRO A 590 -10.06 -20.36 25.40
C PRO A 590 -9.36 -20.79 24.11
N ALA A 591 -8.08 -20.46 24.01
CA ALA A 591 -7.19 -20.95 22.95
C ALA A 591 -5.74 -21.13 23.48
N PRO A 592 -5.07 -22.24 23.16
CA PRO A 592 -3.69 -22.47 23.61
C PRO A 592 -2.67 -21.69 22.77
N LEU A 593 -1.76 -20.96 23.41
CA LEU A 593 -0.61 -20.33 22.75
C LEU A 593 0.55 -21.33 22.61
N ASP A 594 0.40 -22.29 21.70
CA ASP A 594 1.34 -23.39 21.47
C ASP A 594 2.05 -23.33 20.09
N LEU A 595 3.03 -24.21 19.87
CA LEU A 595 3.82 -24.23 18.62
C LEU A 595 2.99 -24.47 17.36
N PRO A 596 2.03 -25.42 17.30
CA PRO A 596 1.14 -25.56 16.15
C PRO A 596 0.35 -24.29 15.85
N THR A 597 -0.07 -23.55 16.88
CA THR A 597 -0.74 -22.27 16.71
C THR A 597 0.20 -21.22 16.14
N LEU A 598 1.35 -21.00 16.77
CA LEU A 598 2.35 -20.00 16.37
C LEU A 598 2.96 -20.26 14.99
N GLY A 599 3.16 -21.52 14.61
CA GLY A 599 3.73 -21.89 13.31
C GLY A 599 2.90 -21.48 12.08
N ARG A 600 1.70 -20.93 12.28
CA ARG A 600 0.85 -20.35 11.23
C ARG A 600 1.08 -18.85 11.03
N TYR A 601 1.94 -18.24 11.84
CA TYR A 601 2.14 -16.80 11.92
C TYR A 601 3.61 -16.43 11.73
N ASP A 602 3.84 -15.27 11.13
CA ASP A 602 5.16 -14.64 10.99
C ASP A 602 5.50 -13.76 12.20
N VAL A 603 4.47 -13.15 12.79
CA VAL A 603 4.60 -12.16 13.86
C VAL A 603 3.68 -12.51 15.02
N LEU A 604 4.21 -12.42 16.23
CA LEU A 604 3.45 -12.52 17.48
C LEU A 604 3.57 -11.21 18.24
N VAL A 605 2.44 -10.59 18.54
CA VAL A 605 2.37 -9.35 19.33
C VAL A 605 1.84 -9.66 20.71
N LEU A 606 2.67 -9.40 21.73
CA LEU A 606 2.29 -9.44 23.14
C LEU A 606 2.05 -8.00 23.61
N MET A 607 0.79 -7.57 23.50
CA MET A 607 0.36 -6.21 23.82
C MET A 607 -0.20 -6.17 25.25
N LEU A 608 0.46 -5.46 26.15
CA LEU A 608 -0.02 -5.19 27.51
C LEU A 608 -0.56 -6.41 28.30
N PRO A 609 0.16 -7.54 28.40
CA PRO A 609 -0.34 -8.71 29.12
C PRO A 609 -0.59 -8.42 30.62
N LYS A 610 -1.67 -8.95 31.17
CA LYS A 610 -2.07 -8.86 32.58
C LYS A 610 -1.95 -10.20 33.31
N GLU A 611 -1.99 -11.30 32.58
CA GLU A 611 -1.78 -12.65 33.11
C GLU A 611 -0.43 -13.23 32.67
N ALA A 612 0.19 -14.03 33.55
CA ALA A 612 1.51 -14.59 33.27
C ALA A 612 1.42 -15.81 32.33
N TYR A 613 2.30 -15.83 31.33
CA TYR A 613 2.46 -16.99 30.46
C TYR A 613 3.02 -18.20 31.22
N THR A 614 2.41 -19.36 30.96
CA THR A 614 2.86 -20.64 31.50
C THR A 614 4.21 -21.06 30.90
N VAL A 615 4.87 -22.03 31.54
CA VAL A 615 6.15 -22.54 31.04
C VAL A 615 6.04 -23.14 29.63
N PRO A 616 5.02 -23.95 29.29
CA PRO A 616 4.84 -24.45 27.92
C PRO A 616 4.65 -23.35 26.87
N GLU A 617 3.91 -22.28 27.19
CA GLU A 617 3.71 -21.15 26.28
C GLU A 617 5.02 -20.39 26.04
N LYS A 618 5.76 -20.07 27.12
CA LYS A 618 7.10 -19.45 27.00
C LYS A 618 8.07 -20.31 26.20
N GLU A 619 8.01 -21.63 26.35
CA GLU A 619 8.79 -22.57 25.55
C GLU A 619 8.38 -22.58 24.07
N ALA A 620 7.09 -22.48 23.78
CA ALA A 620 6.59 -22.38 22.40
C ALA A 620 7.06 -21.08 21.73
N ILE A 621 6.88 -19.93 22.40
CA ILE A 621 7.34 -18.62 21.91
C ILE A 621 8.84 -18.64 21.64
N ALA A 622 9.65 -19.05 22.64
CA ALA A 622 11.11 -19.05 22.50
C ALA A 622 11.64 -20.02 21.43
N ARG A 623 10.90 -21.09 21.11
CA ARG A 623 11.24 -21.99 20.00
C ARG A 623 10.85 -21.37 18.66
N TRP A 624 9.62 -20.88 18.55
CA TRP A 624 9.11 -20.25 17.33
C TRP A 624 9.95 -19.04 16.89
N VAL A 625 10.36 -18.16 17.81
CA VAL A 625 11.28 -17.04 17.48
C VAL A 625 12.61 -17.55 16.94
N ARG A 626 13.22 -18.56 17.58
CA ARG A 626 14.50 -19.13 17.11
C ARG A 626 14.40 -19.74 15.71
N ASP A 627 13.21 -20.21 15.34
CA ASP A 627 12.93 -20.83 14.05
C ASP A 627 12.51 -19.82 12.96
N GLY A 628 12.50 -18.52 13.25
CA GLY A 628 12.29 -17.45 12.26
C GLY A 628 11.17 -16.46 12.57
N GLY A 629 10.39 -16.68 13.62
CA GLY A 629 9.30 -15.77 14.01
C GLY A 629 9.79 -14.44 14.60
N ARG A 630 9.04 -13.36 14.39
CA ARG A 630 9.25 -12.07 15.06
C ARG A 630 8.36 -11.92 16.28
N LEU A 631 8.97 -11.70 17.45
CA LEU A 631 8.24 -11.34 18.66
C LEU A 631 8.20 -9.82 18.83
N VAL A 632 7.01 -9.25 18.94
CA VAL A 632 6.80 -7.83 19.25
C VAL A 632 6.22 -7.74 20.66
N THR A 633 6.94 -7.10 21.58
CA THR A 633 6.48 -6.91 22.95
C THR A 633 6.23 -5.43 23.22
N VAL A 634 5.00 -5.11 23.64
CA VAL A 634 4.59 -3.73 23.87
C VAL A 634 4.11 -3.61 25.31
N SER A 635 4.81 -2.76 26.08
CA SER A 635 4.40 -2.40 27.44
C SER A 635 3.95 -0.94 27.49
N ASP A 636 3.76 -0.42 28.70
CA ASP A 636 3.47 0.99 28.93
C ASP A 636 3.94 1.35 30.36
N TRP A 637 3.91 2.63 30.76
CA TRP A 637 4.44 3.06 32.05
C TRP A 637 3.78 2.37 33.25
N THR A 638 4.63 1.98 34.18
CA THR A 638 4.33 1.01 35.25
C THR A 638 3.24 1.39 36.25
N THR A 639 2.86 2.66 36.38
CA THR A 639 1.76 3.02 37.30
C THR A 639 0.40 2.60 36.76
N TRP A 640 0.28 2.51 35.44
CA TRP A 640 -0.95 2.14 34.74
C TRP A 640 -0.90 0.71 34.23
N ALA A 641 0.21 0.30 33.62
CA ALA A 641 0.34 -0.98 32.92
C ALA A 641 0.64 -2.19 33.82
N ASN A 642 0.88 -2.01 35.12
CA ASN A 642 1.22 -3.12 36.01
C ASN A 642 0.11 -4.18 36.02
N PRO A 643 0.40 -5.48 35.78
CA PRO A 643 1.72 -6.14 35.82
C PRO A 643 2.48 -6.37 34.49
N SER A 644 2.09 -5.73 33.39
CA SER A 644 2.61 -6.01 32.04
C SER A 644 4.14 -6.00 31.90
N PRO A 645 4.88 -4.96 32.34
CA PRO A 645 6.34 -4.96 32.21
C PRO A 645 7.02 -6.17 32.88
N ASP A 646 6.56 -6.56 34.07
CA ASP A 646 7.10 -7.72 34.79
C ASP A 646 6.81 -9.04 34.05
N ILE A 647 5.62 -9.18 33.46
CA ILE A 647 5.23 -10.35 32.68
C ILE A 647 6.06 -10.48 31.40
N LEU A 648 6.23 -9.38 30.65
CA LEU A 648 7.05 -9.36 29.44
C LEU A 648 8.52 -9.63 29.76
N ASN A 649 9.03 -9.09 30.88
CA ASN A 649 10.38 -9.37 31.36
C ASN A 649 10.60 -10.86 31.68
N GLU A 650 9.58 -11.59 32.14
CA GLU A 650 9.66 -13.06 32.29
C GLU A 650 9.74 -13.79 30.95
N VAL A 651 9.08 -13.28 29.90
CA VAL A 651 9.16 -13.83 28.53
C VAL A 651 10.56 -13.57 27.96
N HIS A 652 11.05 -12.34 28.00
CA HIS A 652 12.39 -11.95 27.55
C HIS A 652 13.50 -12.77 28.23
N ALA A 653 13.41 -12.96 29.55
CA ALA A 653 14.35 -13.80 30.30
C ALA A 653 14.35 -15.27 29.84
N TYR A 654 13.22 -15.78 29.37
CA TYR A 654 13.08 -17.15 28.86
C TYR A 654 13.57 -17.29 27.41
N VAL A 655 13.31 -16.28 26.57
CA VAL A 655 13.81 -16.19 25.20
C VAL A 655 15.34 -16.05 25.19
N GLY A 656 15.87 -15.23 26.12
CA GLY A 656 17.30 -14.93 26.27
C GLY A 656 17.77 -13.81 25.34
N ASP A 657 16.90 -12.85 25.04
CA ASP A 657 17.13 -11.74 24.11
C ASP A 657 17.87 -10.55 24.73
N GLY A 658 17.85 -10.41 26.06
CA GLY A 658 18.53 -9.34 26.78
C GLY A 658 17.75 -8.02 26.86
N LEU A 659 16.46 -8.02 26.51
CA LEU A 659 15.53 -6.89 26.62
C LEU A 659 14.85 -6.84 27.99
N ILE A 660 14.62 -5.64 28.51
CA ILE A 660 13.87 -5.40 29.76
C ILE A 660 13.01 -4.15 29.60
N HIS A 661 11.69 -4.27 29.78
CA HIS A 661 10.78 -3.13 29.91
C HIS A 661 10.98 -2.47 31.28
N ALA A 662 11.33 -1.18 31.30
CA ALA A 662 11.69 -0.48 32.52
C ALA A 662 10.47 -0.03 33.34
N ALA A 663 10.72 0.22 34.63
CA ALA A 663 9.72 0.76 35.56
C ALA A 663 9.89 2.27 35.74
N ASP A 664 9.74 3.02 34.67
CA ASP A 664 9.91 4.47 34.63
C ASP A 664 8.84 5.14 33.76
N ASN A 665 9.00 6.44 33.58
CA ASN A 665 8.21 7.29 32.70
C ASN A 665 9.18 8.26 32.02
N VAL A 666 9.19 8.26 30.70
CA VAL A 666 10.06 9.11 29.89
C VAL A 666 9.45 10.49 29.73
N GLN A 667 10.29 11.51 29.88
CA GLN A 667 9.92 12.91 29.75
C GLN A 667 10.92 13.63 28.86
N ASP A 668 10.41 14.51 28.02
CA ASP A 668 11.21 15.41 27.20
C ASP A 668 10.76 16.85 27.44
N PRO A 669 11.62 17.73 27.98
CA PRO A 669 11.30 19.13 28.22
C PRO A 669 11.20 20.02 26.97
N THR A 670 11.79 19.64 25.84
CA THR A 670 11.92 20.52 24.66
C THR A 670 11.18 20.01 23.44
N ASP A 671 11.23 18.71 23.17
CA ASP A 671 10.65 18.05 22.01
C ASP A 671 9.44 17.20 22.45
N HIS A 672 8.31 17.86 22.67
CA HIS A 672 7.09 17.21 23.14
C HIS A 672 5.80 17.72 22.47
N ALA A 673 4.78 16.87 22.36
CA ALA A 673 3.47 17.24 21.84
C ALA A 673 2.54 17.85 22.92
N ALA A 674 1.53 18.61 22.47
CA ALA A 674 0.41 19.14 23.28
C ALA A 674 0.83 19.84 24.59
N ASP A 675 1.95 20.56 24.58
CA ASP A 675 2.50 21.26 25.75
C ASP A 675 2.73 20.38 26.99
N THR A 676 2.92 19.06 26.81
CA THR A 676 3.16 18.12 27.90
C THR A 676 4.46 17.35 27.71
N ILE A 677 5.39 17.52 28.64
CA ILE A 677 6.69 16.83 28.66
C ILE A 677 6.58 15.30 28.70
N LEU A 678 5.39 14.76 29.01
CA LEU A 678 5.13 13.32 29.05
C LEU A 678 4.90 12.71 27.67
N TRP A 679 4.75 13.52 26.62
CA TRP A 679 4.51 13.08 25.26
C TRP A 679 5.70 13.40 24.35
N PRO A 680 6.86 12.75 24.57
CA PRO A 680 8.08 13.05 23.84
C PRO A 680 7.94 12.73 22.35
N LEU A 681 8.59 13.56 21.53
CA LEU A 681 8.72 13.39 20.09
C LEU A 681 10.08 12.79 19.79
N ILE A 682 10.14 11.48 19.60
CA ILE A 682 11.39 10.76 19.37
C ILE A 682 11.85 10.96 17.94
N HIS A 683 13.03 11.54 17.75
CA HIS A 683 13.60 11.87 16.43
C HIS A 683 15.01 11.32 16.19
N GLU A 684 15.63 10.67 17.20
CA GLU A 684 16.93 10.02 17.04
C GLU A 684 16.80 8.50 16.81
N PHE A 685 17.07 8.05 15.59
CA PHE A 685 16.92 6.65 15.17
C PHE A 685 18.23 6.02 14.67
N ALA A 686 18.45 4.76 15.03
CA ALA A 686 19.46 3.92 14.39
C ALA A 686 19.02 3.54 12.96
N PRO A 687 19.95 3.27 12.02
CA PRO A 687 19.65 2.95 10.63
C PRO A 687 19.15 1.50 10.44
N GLU A 688 18.26 1.04 11.31
CA GLU A 688 17.66 -0.29 11.22
C GLU A 688 16.45 -0.31 10.29
N PRO A 689 16.12 -1.44 9.64
CA PRO A 689 14.95 -1.54 8.76
C PRO A 689 13.64 -1.12 9.44
N VAL A 690 13.51 -1.34 10.76
CA VAL A 690 12.35 -0.92 11.54
C VAL A 690 12.15 0.60 11.57
N ASN A 691 13.20 1.38 11.32
CA ASN A 691 13.17 2.85 11.33
C ASN A 691 13.19 3.47 9.91
N GLN A 692 13.08 2.66 8.86
CA GLN A 692 13.14 3.16 7.49
C GLN A 692 11.98 4.14 7.20
N GLY A 693 12.30 5.40 6.90
CA GLY A 693 11.32 6.46 6.64
C GLY A 693 10.65 7.00 7.92
N VAL A 694 11.10 6.59 9.10
CA VAL A 694 10.64 7.12 10.39
C VAL A 694 11.53 8.32 10.75
N ARG A 695 10.92 9.50 10.92
CA ARG A 695 11.60 10.75 11.27
C ARG A 695 11.25 11.24 12.67
N ILE A 696 9.98 11.13 13.07
CA ILE A 696 9.45 11.53 14.37
C ILE A 696 8.40 10.51 14.80
N VAL A 697 8.55 9.95 16.01
CA VAL A 697 7.55 9.08 16.64
C VAL A 697 7.00 9.78 17.87
N LEU A 698 5.68 9.92 17.93
CA LEU A 698 5.02 10.40 19.13
C LEU A 698 4.84 9.23 20.09
N SER A 699 5.49 9.31 21.24
CA SER A 699 5.24 8.40 22.36
C SER A 699 4.44 9.09 23.46
N LEU A 700 3.46 8.42 24.07
CA LEU A 700 2.53 8.98 25.05
C LEU A 700 2.72 8.33 26.41
N ALA A 701 3.36 9.04 27.34
CA ALA A 701 3.64 8.56 28.68
C ALA A 701 4.41 7.22 28.68
N ALA A 702 5.38 7.08 27.79
CA ALA A 702 6.12 5.85 27.56
C ALA A 702 7.04 5.47 28.73
N ALA A 703 7.33 4.18 28.85
CA ALA A 703 8.48 3.65 29.59
C ALA A 703 9.69 3.47 28.66
N SER A 704 10.88 3.49 29.23
CA SER A 704 12.12 3.16 28.52
C SER A 704 12.31 1.65 28.39
N VAL A 705 13.16 1.23 27.45
CA VAL A 705 13.61 -0.17 27.30
C VAL A 705 15.08 -0.27 27.68
N GLN A 706 15.41 -1.19 28.58
CA GLN A 706 16.81 -1.48 28.92
C GLN A 706 17.32 -2.63 28.05
N VAL A 707 18.57 -2.49 27.59
CA VAL A 707 19.21 -3.44 26.67
C VAL A 707 20.46 -4.04 27.27
N SER A 708 20.67 -5.32 26.98
CA SER A 708 21.92 -6.04 27.23
C SER A 708 22.13 -7.04 26.09
N SER A 709 23.40 -7.32 25.74
CA SER A 709 23.73 -8.25 24.65
C SER A 709 22.93 -9.56 24.75
N PRO A 710 22.27 -10.02 23.67
CA PRO A 710 22.39 -9.55 22.28
C PRO A 710 21.53 -8.33 21.87
N ALA A 711 20.69 -7.80 22.75
CA ALA A 711 19.84 -6.64 22.43
C ALA A 711 20.62 -5.35 22.23
N PHE A 712 20.07 -4.46 21.39
CA PHE A 712 20.56 -3.11 21.13
C PHE A 712 19.41 -2.12 20.92
N GLY A 713 19.67 -0.84 21.26
CA GLY A 713 18.70 0.24 21.06
C GLY A 713 18.60 0.66 19.59
N THR A 714 17.40 1.06 19.17
CA THR A 714 17.09 1.46 17.80
C THR A 714 16.42 2.83 17.71
N ALA A 715 15.85 3.34 18.79
CA ALA A 715 15.40 4.73 18.91
C ALA A 715 15.79 5.28 20.28
N PHE A 716 16.16 6.56 20.32
CA PHE A 716 16.79 7.19 21.48
C PHE A 716 16.12 8.53 21.81
N GLY A 717 16.03 8.82 23.11
CA GLY A 717 15.84 10.19 23.57
C GLY A 717 17.10 11.02 23.35
N ASP A 718 16.91 12.31 23.15
CA ASP A 718 17.94 13.29 22.85
C ASP A 718 18.71 13.76 24.12
N ASP A 719 19.36 14.93 24.03
CA ASP A 719 20.22 15.48 25.09
C ASP A 719 19.48 15.80 26.42
N ASP A 720 18.19 16.13 26.37
CA ASP A 720 17.42 16.50 27.57
C ASP A 720 16.24 15.58 27.91
N THR A 721 16.04 14.53 27.11
CA THR A 721 15.18 13.40 27.45
C THR A 721 15.63 12.71 28.75
N VAL A 722 14.70 12.50 29.68
CA VAL A 722 14.93 11.83 30.97
C VAL A 722 13.93 10.71 31.25
N ALA A 723 14.42 9.58 31.75
CA ALA A 723 13.59 8.50 32.28
C ALA A 723 13.47 8.62 33.81
N ILE A 724 12.27 8.85 34.32
CA ILE A 724 12.00 9.03 35.75
C ILE A 724 11.44 7.73 36.35
N PRO A 725 12.16 7.06 37.27
CA PRO A 725 11.67 5.85 37.93
C PRO A 725 10.34 6.10 38.66
N THR A 726 9.34 5.24 38.47
CA THR A 726 8.10 5.33 39.23
C THR A 726 8.32 4.79 40.65
N MET A 727 7.75 5.44 41.68
CA MET A 727 8.03 5.14 43.10
C MET A 727 7.60 3.73 43.60
N ALA A 728 7.16 2.83 42.71
CA ALA A 728 6.87 1.44 43.06
C ALA A 728 8.14 0.57 43.23
N ALA A 729 9.27 0.94 42.62
CA ALA A 729 10.53 0.17 42.70
C ALA A 729 11.21 0.17 44.08
N ALA A 730 10.77 1.01 45.03
CA ALA A 730 11.44 1.19 46.33
C ALA A 730 11.07 0.15 47.42
N ARG A 731 10.21 -0.85 47.14
CA ARG A 731 9.81 -1.86 48.16
C ARG A 731 10.44 -3.26 48.00
N GLY A 732 11.26 -3.48 46.98
CA GLY A 732 11.89 -4.79 46.73
C GLY A 732 13.31 -4.97 47.28
N SER A 733 14.11 -3.91 47.41
CA SER A 733 15.49 -4.03 47.90
C SER A 733 15.58 -3.73 49.40
N THR A 734 15.75 -4.76 50.21
CA THR A 734 16.09 -4.62 51.61
C THR A 734 17.48 -3.98 51.76
N GLY A 735 17.48 -2.68 52.09
CA GLY A 735 18.51 -2.05 52.92
C GLY A 735 19.59 -1.25 52.21
N VAL A 736 19.31 0.04 51.94
CA VAL A 736 20.25 1.14 52.25
C VAL A 736 19.42 2.36 52.67
N SER A 737 19.61 2.83 53.90
CA SER A 737 19.06 4.09 54.39
C SER A 737 19.91 5.26 53.87
N GLY A 738 19.33 6.12 53.05
CA GLY A 738 19.98 7.37 52.61
C GLY A 738 19.23 8.03 51.47
N ALA A 739 18.08 8.63 51.75
CA ALA A 739 17.46 9.57 50.82
C ALA A 739 18.22 10.92 50.94
N GLU A 740 19.26 11.09 50.12
CA GLU A 740 19.83 12.41 49.82
C GLU A 740 19.19 12.95 48.54
N ALA A 741 18.84 14.23 48.56
CA ALA A 741 18.36 14.98 47.40
C ALA A 741 19.40 14.91 46.27
N ALA A 742 18.92 14.76 45.03
CA ALA A 742 19.76 14.72 43.84
C ALA A 742 20.70 15.94 43.77
N PRO A 743 22.02 15.76 43.58
CA PRO A 743 22.93 16.87 43.28
C PRO A 743 22.75 17.35 41.83
N ALA A 744 23.03 18.63 41.59
CA ALA A 744 23.06 19.26 40.27
C ALA A 744 24.03 18.54 39.30
N PRO A 745 23.78 18.58 37.98
CA PRO A 745 24.45 17.72 37.02
C PRO A 745 25.90 18.16 36.80
N ALA A 746 26.83 17.27 37.12
CA ALA A 746 28.22 17.34 36.69
C ALA A 746 28.60 16.00 36.07
N GLU A 747 28.96 16.05 34.78
CA GLU A 747 29.75 15.06 34.03
C GLU A 747 29.48 13.59 34.38
N ARG A 748 28.34 13.06 33.95
CA ARG A 748 28.22 11.64 33.58
C ARG A 748 28.19 11.58 32.06
N ALA A 749 28.94 10.66 31.47
CA ALA A 749 28.64 10.20 30.12
C ALA A 749 27.27 9.50 30.21
N ILE A 750 26.19 10.23 29.92
CA ILE A 750 24.82 9.72 29.98
C ILE A 750 24.64 8.89 28.71
N GLN A 751 24.38 7.60 28.86
CA GLN A 751 23.87 6.80 27.75
C GLN A 751 22.45 7.31 27.47
N PRO A 752 22.09 7.56 26.20
CA PRO A 752 20.77 8.08 25.86
C PRO A 752 19.67 7.12 26.31
N VAL A 753 18.49 7.67 26.63
CA VAL A 753 17.31 6.86 27.01
C VAL A 753 16.89 6.05 25.80
N VAL A 754 16.85 4.72 25.92
CA VAL A 754 16.43 3.85 24.81
C VAL A 754 14.91 3.73 24.82
N MET A 755 14.28 4.14 23.73
CA MET A 755 12.82 4.12 23.56
C MET A 755 12.35 2.85 22.87
N GLN A 756 13.15 2.37 21.92
CA GLN A 756 12.87 1.20 21.10
C GLN A 756 14.12 0.33 21.04
N ALA A 757 13.96 -0.98 21.11
CA ALA A 757 15.09 -1.90 21.04
C ALA A 757 14.78 -3.17 20.25
N MET A 758 15.84 -3.80 19.73
CA MET A 758 15.79 -5.05 19.01
C MET A 758 16.80 -6.06 19.55
N ALA A 759 16.52 -7.34 19.32
CA ALA A 759 17.45 -8.43 19.62
C ALA A 759 17.32 -9.56 18.60
N PRO A 760 18.42 -9.98 17.94
CA PRO A 760 18.41 -11.16 17.09
C PRO A 760 18.38 -12.42 17.95
N VAL A 761 17.51 -13.38 17.60
CA VAL A 761 17.35 -14.64 18.34
C VAL A 761 17.19 -15.81 17.36
N GLY A 762 18.26 -16.56 17.15
CA GLY A 762 18.24 -17.66 16.18
C GLY A 762 18.08 -17.14 14.75
N GLN A 763 17.05 -17.59 14.04
CA GLN A 763 16.69 -17.08 12.70
C GLN A 763 15.66 -15.93 12.73
N GLY A 764 15.04 -15.67 13.89
CA GLY A 764 14.09 -14.57 14.07
C GLY A 764 14.67 -13.43 14.92
N ASP A 765 13.78 -12.56 15.37
CA ASP A 765 14.12 -11.40 16.18
C ASP A 765 13.01 -11.04 17.20
N VAL A 766 13.39 -10.17 18.13
CA VAL A 766 12.49 -9.57 19.12
C VAL A 766 12.58 -8.05 19.00
N TRP A 767 11.44 -7.37 18.96
CA TRP A 767 11.33 -5.91 19.00
C TRP A 767 10.51 -5.47 20.21
N ALA A 768 10.95 -4.43 20.91
CA ALA A 768 10.31 -3.94 22.12
C ALA A 768 10.18 -2.42 22.14
N ILE A 769 9.03 -1.96 22.64
CA ILE A 769 8.72 -0.55 22.93
C ILE A 769 7.90 -0.43 24.22
N GLY A 770 8.07 0.67 24.94
CA GLY A 770 7.41 0.94 26.21
C GLY A 770 6.18 1.84 26.13
N ASP A 771 5.50 1.88 24.99
CA ASP A 771 4.25 2.64 24.83
C ASP A 771 3.29 1.82 23.98
N ALA A 772 2.05 1.64 24.44
CA ALA A 772 1.01 0.99 23.66
C ALA A 772 0.15 2.01 22.88
N ASN A 773 0.04 3.23 23.38
CA ASN A 773 -0.88 4.23 22.84
C ASN A 773 -0.42 4.79 21.50
N LEU A 774 0.86 4.65 21.13
CA LEU A 774 1.36 5.13 19.83
C LEU A 774 0.61 4.53 18.62
N TRP A 775 0.00 3.35 18.75
CA TRP A 775 -0.81 2.72 17.71
C TRP A 775 -2.31 2.69 18.02
N GLY A 776 -2.74 3.47 19.01
CA GLY A 776 -4.13 3.52 19.46
C GLY A 776 -5.08 4.16 18.45
N SER A 777 -6.32 3.70 18.49
CA SER A 777 -7.47 4.19 17.71
C SER A 777 -8.19 5.34 18.43
N SER A 778 -7.47 6.09 19.27
CA SER A 778 -7.99 7.23 20.03
C SER A 778 -7.45 8.53 19.45
N ASP A 779 -8.25 9.60 19.49
CA ASP A 779 -7.80 10.96 19.22
C ASP A 779 -7.48 11.65 20.55
N LEU A 780 -6.25 11.45 21.05
CA LEU A 780 -5.81 12.06 22.30
C LEU A 780 -5.29 13.49 22.13
N LEU A 781 -5.02 13.92 20.88
CA LEU A 781 -4.57 15.28 20.58
C LEU A 781 -5.75 16.23 20.35
N GLY A 782 -6.95 15.72 20.10
CA GLY A 782 -8.16 16.52 19.88
C GLY A 782 -8.24 17.14 18.47
N GLY A 783 -7.41 16.67 17.54
CA GLY A 783 -7.35 17.12 16.14
C GLY A 783 -8.03 16.14 15.19
N GLY A 784 -8.95 15.33 15.72
CA GLY A 784 -9.77 14.36 15.02
C GLY A 784 -9.04 13.31 14.17
N ALA A 785 -7.76 13.05 14.48
CA ALA A 785 -6.98 11.97 13.91
C ALA A 785 -6.59 10.96 14.99
N PHE A 786 -6.69 9.67 14.69
CA PHE A 786 -6.21 8.63 15.59
C PHE A 786 -4.70 8.77 15.81
N ILE A 787 -4.21 8.46 17.02
CA ILE A 787 -2.78 8.54 17.37
C ILE A 787 -1.90 7.77 16.37
N LEU A 788 -2.38 6.64 15.85
CA LEU A 788 -1.72 5.88 14.79
C LEU A 788 -1.25 6.76 13.60
N TYR A 789 -2.02 7.79 13.23
CA TYR A 789 -1.78 8.61 12.06
C TYR A 789 -1.11 9.97 12.39
N ASN A 790 -0.70 10.16 13.64
CA ASN A 790 0.13 11.31 14.02
C ASN A 790 1.61 10.99 13.79
N TYR A 791 2.35 11.96 13.24
CA TYR A 791 3.76 11.83 12.90
C TYR A 791 4.06 10.55 12.09
N ASN A 792 5.05 9.74 12.46
CA ASN A 792 5.41 8.48 11.78
C ASN A 792 4.91 7.21 12.48
N ASN A 793 3.92 7.29 13.37
CA ASN A 793 3.50 6.15 14.18
C ASN A 793 3.01 4.96 13.31
N ALA A 794 2.19 5.22 12.29
CA ALA A 794 1.73 4.22 11.31
C ALA A 794 2.88 3.60 10.51
N ARG A 795 3.87 4.41 10.10
CA ARG A 795 5.06 3.92 9.38
C ARG A 795 5.89 3.01 10.27
N LEU A 796 6.11 3.37 11.54
CA LEU A 796 6.79 2.51 12.49
C LEU A 796 6.00 1.19 12.69
N ALA A 797 4.67 1.27 12.82
CA ALA A 797 3.82 0.09 12.93
C ALA A 797 4.02 -0.86 11.75
N HIS A 798 4.03 -0.32 10.53
CA HIS A 798 4.30 -1.06 9.31
C HIS A 798 5.68 -1.72 9.35
N ASN A 799 6.75 -0.94 9.54
CA ASN A 799 8.11 -1.48 9.52
C ASN A 799 8.35 -2.57 10.58
N VAL A 800 7.63 -2.52 11.70
CA VAL A 800 7.73 -3.50 12.79
C VAL A 800 6.91 -4.75 12.53
N LEU A 801 5.63 -4.60 12.14
CA LEU A 801 4.63 -5.68 12.07
C LEU A 801 4.50 -6.31 10.67
N ALA A 802 4.76 -5.53 9.63
CA ALA A 802 4.75 -5.94 8.22
C ALA A 802 6.17 -6.15 7.65
N PHE A 803 7.17 -6.16 8.53
CA PHE A 803 8.60 -6.17 8.21
C PHE A 803 8.98 -7.10 7.07
N GLY A 804 9.86 -6.65 6.18
CA GLY A 804 10.21 -7.39 4.96
C GLY A 804 9.66 -6.75 3.70
N GLU A 805 8.63 -5.91 3.82
CA GLU A 805 8.49 -4.76 2.93
C GLU A 805 9.39 -3.64 3.42
N THR A 806 10.71 -3.84 3.31
CA THR A 806 11.49 -2.69 2.89
C THR A 806 10.90 -2.35 1.53
N CYS A 807 10.31 -1.17 1.38
CA CYS A 807 10.38 -0.50 0.09
C CYS A 807 11.79 -0.71 -0.38
N GLN A 808 11.99 -1.58 -1.37
CA GLN A 808 13.32 -1.83 -1.87
C GLN A 808 13.70 -0.55 -2.58
N ARG A 809 14.22 0.39 -1.78
CA ARG A 809 15.01 1.50 -2.28
C ARG A 809 15.97 0.90 -3.25
N CYS A 810 16.11 1.57 -4.39
CA CYS A 810 16.79 0.99 -5.51
C CYS A 810 18.09 0.34 -5.10
N ARG A 811 18.14 -0.99 -5.14
CA ARG A 811 19.41 -1.65 -4.88
C ARG A 811 20.30 -1.35 -6.08
N VAL A 812 21.42 -0.71 -5.81
CA VAL A 812 22.38 -0.31 -6.84
C VAL A 812 23.48 -1.36 -6.93
N ALA A 813 23.80 -1.81 -8.14
CA ALA A 813 25.01 -2.58 -8.39
C ALA A 813 26.12 -1.62 -8.82
N LEU A 814 27.08 -1.37 -7.93
CA LEU A 814 28.25 -0.55 -8.21
C LEU A 814 29.40 -1.43 -8.72
N PHE A 815 29.78 -1.28 -9.99
CA PHE A 815 30.90 -1.99 -10.58
C PHE A 815 32.18 -1.14 -10.55
N LYS A 816 33.20 -1.62 -9.83
CA LYS A 816 34.55 -1.02 -9.77
C LYS A 816 35.63 -2.03 -9.30
N ASP A 817 36.85 -1.88 -9.81
CA ASP A 817 38.05 -2.55 -9.30
C ASP A 817 38.87 -1.64 -8.35
N ALA A 818 38.69 -0.32 -8.46
CA ALA A 818 39.38 0.67 -7.64
C ALA A 818 38.51 1.92 -7.40
N ASP A 819 38.75 2.62 -6.29
CA ASP A 819 38.07 3.87 -5.95
C ASP A 819 38.51 5.00 -6.91
N PRO A 820 37.56 5.70 -7.58
CA PRO A 820 37.88 6.84 -8.42
C PRO A 820 38.37 8.01 -7.57
N TRP A 821 39.63 8.41 -7.78
CA TRP A 821 40.28 9.57 -7.15
C TRP A 821 40.03 9.72 -5.64
N ALA A 822 40.63 8.83 -4.83
CA ALA A 822 40.54 8.83 -3.36
C ALA A 822 40.63 10.24 -2.73
N LEU A 823 39.68 10.53 -1.83
CA LEU A 823 39.50 11.83 -1.17
C LEU A 823 40.77 12.32 -0.46
N ARG A 824 41.04 13.63 -0.57
CA ARG A 824 42.19 14.29 0.09
C ARG A 824 41.96 14.43 1.60
N ASP A 825 42.35 13.40 2.34
CA ASP A 825 42.94 13.38 3.71
C ASP A 825 42.68 12.04 4.44
N ALA A 826 42.83 10.92 3.73
CA ALA A 826 42.83 9.58 4.37
C ALA A 826 44.06 9.31 5.27
N ASP A 827 45.12 10.10 5.16
CA ASP A 827 46.43 9.83 5.79
C ASP A 827 46.54 10.25 7.29
N ALA A 828 45.50 10.80 7.92
CA ALA A 828 45.55 11.19 9.33
C ALA A 828 44.92 10.17 10.31
N ARG A 829 44.29 9.09 9.85
CA ARG A 829 43.72 8.04 10.73
C ARG A 829 43.96 6.64 10.20
N SER A 830 45.22 6.29 9.97
CA SER A 830 45.60 4.89 9.79
C SER A 830 45.44 4.13 11.13
N GLN A 831 44.48 3.22 11.22
CA GLN A 831 44.74 1.77 11.30
C GLN A 831 43.44 0.98 11.56
N ALA A 832 42.92 0.33 10.52
CA ALA A 832 42.30 -0.98 10.63
C ALA A 832 42.45 -1.71 9.28
N GLY A 833 42.91 -2.96 9.32
CA GLY A 833 43.15 -3.82 8.15
C GLY A 833 41.85 -4.40 7.55
N PRO A 834 41.96 -5.40 6.66
CA PRO A 834 40.87 -5.78 5.76
C PRO A 834 39.67 -6.34 6.52
N ALA A 835 38.47 -5.86 6.16
CA ALA A 835 37.21 -6.31 6.71
C ALA A 835 36.93 -7.77 6.30
N THR A 836 36.79 -8.63 7.30
CA THR A 836 36.03 -9.89 7.20
C THR A 836 34.84 -9.77 8.13
N SER A 837 33.65 -9.91 7.57
CA SER A 837 32.34 -10.22 8.18
C SER A 837 32.27 -10.24 9.73
N GLN A 838 31.77 -9.14 10.32
CA GLN A 838 30.86 -8.99 11.48
C GLN A 838 31.13 -7.69 12.29
N GLU A 839 30.10 -6.81 12.38
CA GLU A 839 29.84 -5.66 13.29
C GLU A 839 30.81 -4.44 13.29
N PRO A 840 30.45 -3.18 13.73
CA PRO A 840 29.21 -2.60 14.29
C PRO A 840 28.70 -1.31 13.55
N ALA A 841 27.72 -0.59 14.10
CA ALA A 841 27.08 0.62 13.57
C ALA A 841 28.07 1.76 13.18
N ILE A 842 27.83 2.36 12.00
CA ILE A 842 28.66 3.37 11.32
C ILE A 842 28.18 4.78 11.73
N THR A 843 29.07 5.64 12.21
CA THR A 843 28.76 7.04 12.58
C THR A 843 28.85 8.01 11.38
N PRO A 844 28.30 9.25 11.43
CA PRO A 844 28.52 10.25 10.37
C PRO A 844 30.02 10.55 10.09
N ALA A 845 30.88 10.36 11.09
CA ALA A 845 32.33 10.47 10.93
C ALA A 845 32.94 9.28 10.16
N ASP A 846 32.30 8.11 10.19
CA ASP A 846 32.71 6.92 9.44
C ASP A 846 32.21 6.99 7.98
N ILE A 847 31.06 7.62 7.71
CA ILE A 847 30.58 7.91 6.34
C ILE A 847 31.55 8.86 5.61
N LEU A 848 32.01 9.91 6.29
CA LEU A 848 33.03 10.82 5.77
C LEU A 848 34.43 10.18 5.65
N SER A 849 34.60 8.94 6.11
CA SER A 849 35.85 8.18 6.00
C SER A 849 35.89 7.23 4.79
N LEU A 850 34.76 7.04 4.10
CA LEU A 850 34.69 6.26 2.85
C LEU A 850 35.50 6.96 1.77
N ALA A 851 36.36 6.22 1.06
CA ALA A 851 37.28 6.79 0.07
C ALA A 851 36.64 7.05 -1.31
N ASP A 852 35.43 6.54 -1.56
CA ASP A 852 34.72 6.56 -2.85
C ASP A 852 33.48 7.48 -2.82
N ALA A 853 33.37 8.36 -3.81
CA ALA A 853 32.31 9.34 -3.92
C ALA A 853 30.91 8.74 -4.19
N ASN A 854 30.82 7.67 -4.97
CA ASN A 854 29.53 7.00 -5.25
C ASN A 854 28.98 6.37 -3.96
N GLU A 855 29.85 5.67 -3.22
CA GLU A 855 29.49 5.06 -1.93
C GLU A 855 29.09 6.11 -0.89
N GLN A 856 29.77 7.26 -0.83
CA GLN A 856 29.37 8.35 0.04
C GLN A 856 27.96 8.86 -0.26
N VAL A 857 27.66 9.15 -1.52
CA VAL A 857 26.31 9.61 -1.93
C VAL A 857 25.26 8.55 -1.58
N MET A 858 25.51 7.28 -1.90
CA MET A 858 24.56 6.20 -1.60
C MET A 858 24.36 6.02 -0.10
N HIS A 859 25.41 6.10 0.72
CA HIS A 859 25.28 6.03 2.18
C HIS A 859 24.52 7.23 2.76
N MET A 860 24.84 8.46 2.34
CA MET A 860 24.16 9.67 2.81
C MET A 860 22.66 9.68 2.47
N ARG A 861 22.30 9.09 1.32
CA ARG A 861 20.91 8.98 0.85
C ARG A 861 20.25 7.68 1.28
N ASN A 862 20.98 6.84 2.01
CA ASN A 862 20.54 5.55 2.53
C ASN A 862 19.96 4.67 1.39
N ILE A 863 20.69 4.63 0.28
CA ILE A 863 20.45 3.80 -0.91
C ILE A 863 21.21 2.48 -0.69
N PRO A 864 20.54 1.32 -0.69
CA PRO A 864 21.22 0.04 -0.56
C PRO A 864 22.01 -0.28 -1.83
N TYR A 865 23.22 -0.80 -1.70
CA TYR A 865 24.04 -1.14 -2.86
C TYR A 865 24.94 -2.35 -2.59
N ASP A 866 25.36 -3.02 -3.67
CA ASP A 866 26.41 -4.04 -3.65
C ASP A 866 27.57 -3.60 -4.56
N VAL A 867 28.79 -3.90 -4.16
CA VAL A 867 30.00 -3.59 -4.94
C VAL A 867 30.50 -4.85 -5.64
N TRP A 868 30.68 -4.75 -6.95
CA TRP A 868 31.10 -5.83 -7.84
C TRP A 868 32.37 -5.44 -8.61
N THR A 869 33.16 -6.43 -9.00
CA THR A 869 34.47 -6.23 -9.67
C THR A 869 34.42 -6.69 -11.13
N THR A 870 35.51 -6.50 -11.88
CA THR A 870 35.64 -7.04 -13.25
C THR A 870 35.38 -8.55 -13.32
N ALA A 871 35.62 -9.31 -12.24
CA ALA A 871 35.40 -10.75 -12.22
C ALA A 871 33.91 -11.15 -12.26
N ASP A 872 33.02 -10.21 -11.92
CA ASP A 872 31.59 -10.42 -11.73
C ASP A 872 30.77 -9.98 -12.96
N VAL A 873 31.41 -9.25 -13.90
CA VAL A 873 30.81 -8.79 -15.16
C VAL A 873 30.32 -9.98 -15.98
N GLY A 874 29.03 -9.95 -16.36
CA GLY A 874 28.39 -11.02 -17.12
C GLY A 874 27.98 -12.26 -16.30
N ALA A 875 28.31 -12.30 -15.00
CA ALA A 875 28.02 -13.43 -14.11
C ALA A 875 26.95 -13.12 -13.05
N VAL A 876 26.82 -11.84 -12.64
CA VAL A 876 25.85 -11.40 -11.63
C VAL A 876 24.43 -11.40 -12.20
N ASP A 877 23.48 -11.87 -11.40
CA ASP A 877 22.06 -11.68 -11.68
C ASP A 877 21.67 -10.24 -11.36
N LEU A 878 21.32 -9.47 -12.41
CA LEU A 878 20.96 -8.07 -12.28
C LEU A 878 19.48 -7.85 -11.93
N ALA A 879 18.64 -8.89 -11.93
CA ALA A 879 17.21 -8.76 -11.64
C ALA A 879 16.87 -8.07 -10.31
N PRO A 880 17.65 -8.24 -9.21
CA PRO A 880 17.41 -7.54 -7.95
C PRO A 880 17.80 -6.05 -7.95
N TYR A 881 18.47 -5.58 -8.99
CA TYR A 881 18.95 -4.20 -9.10
C TYR A 881 18.14 -3.45 -10.14
N CYS A 882 17.80 -2.20 -9.83
CA CYS A 882 17.14 -1.24 -10.72
C CYS A 882 18.14 -0.26 -11.34
N ARG A 883 19.34 -0.18 -10.75
CA ARG A 883 20.43 0.66 -11.23
C ARG A 883 21.76 -0.08 -11.21
N VAL A 884 22.52 0.10 -12.28
CA VAL A 884 23.91 -0.33 -12.37
C VAL A 884 24.75 0.93 -12.55
N ILE A 885 25.74 1.14 -11.69
CA ILE A 885 26.74 2.20 -11.84
C ILE A 885 28.06 1.56 -12.24
N VAL A 886 28.63 1.98 -13.37
CA VAL A 886 30.02 1.74 -13.72
C VAL A 886 30.81 2.98 -13.32
N ALA A 887 31.67 2.84 -12.30
CA ALA A 887 32.43 3.97 -11.77
C ALA A 887 33.52 4.46 -12.74
N SER A 888 33.94 5.72 -12.58
CA SER A 888 35.06 6.31 -13.32
C SER A 888 36.41 5.65 -12.99
N ALA A 889 37.46 6.03 -13.71
CA ALA A 889 38.86 5.76 -13.42
C ALA A 889 39.24 4.27 -13.33
N GLN A 890 38.50 3.41 -14.02
CA GLN A 890 38.79 1.98 -14.11
C GLN A 890 39.84 1.68 -15.18
N THR A 891 40.39 0.46 -15.17
CA THR A 891 41.41 0.04 -16.13
C THR A 891 40.79 -0.28 -17.50
N HIS A 892 41.59 -0.23 -18.58
CA HIS A 892 41.15 -0.70 -19.89
C HIS A 892 40.58 -2.14 -19.86
N ALA A 893 41.15 -3.03 -19.04
CA ALA A 893 40.68 -4.41 -18.91
C ALA A 893 39.27 -4.50 -18.33
N PHE A 894 38.94 -3.63 -17.38
CA PHE A 894 37.60 -3.50 -16.80
C PHE A 894 36.58 -3.13 -17.89
N TYR A 895 36.84 -2.04 -18.61
CA TYR A 895 35.95 -1.58 -19.69
C TYR A 895 35.85 -2.59 -20.84
N ALA A 896 36.94 -3.32 -21.13
CA ALA A 896 36.93 -4.39 -22.13
C ALA A 896 36.04 -5.56 -21.73
N ALA A 897 35.96 -5.90 -20.43
CA ALA A 897 35.02 -6.91 -19.93
C ALA A 897 33.57 -6.47 -20.12
N ILE A 898 33.24 -5.23 -19.73
CA ILE A 898 31.91 -4.64 -19.96
C ILE A 898 31.55 -4.65 -21.45
N SER A 899 32.48 -4.28 -22.34
CA SER A 899 32.26 -4.27 -23.79
C SER A 899 32.06 -5.68 -24.38
N SER A 900 32.77 -6.68 -23.86
CA SER A 900 32.67 -8.08 -24.26
C SER A 900 31.32 -8.69 -23.87
N ASP A 901 30.86 -8.42 -22.65
CA ASP A 901 29.62 -8.95 -22.08
C ASP A 901 28.46 -7.94 -22.13
N ARG A 902 28.55 -6.93 -23.00
CA ARG A 902 27.56 -5.84 -23.07
C ARG A 902 26.13 -6.31 -23.29
N ALA A 903 25.92 -7.46 -23.95
CA ALA A 903 24.59 -8.02 -24.19
C ALA A 903 23.83 -8.35 -22.89
N TRP A 904 24.56 -8.68 -21.81
CA TRP A 904 23.99 -8.92 -20.49
C TRP A 904 23.41 -7.63 -19.90
N LEU A 905 24.15 -6.52 -19.94
CA LEU A 905 23.64 -5.20 -19.55
C LEU A 905 22.56 -4.70 -20.51
N GLU A 906 22.74 -4.84 -21.82
CA GLU A 906 21.74 -4.42 -22.82
C GLU A 906 20.40 -5.12 -22.60
N SER A 907 20.40 -6.41 -22.27
CA SER A 907 19.18 -7.17 -21.96
C SER A 907 18.50 -6.63 -20.71
N TRP A 908 19.26 -6.32 -19.66
CA TRP A 908 18.73 -5.79 -18.40
C TRP A 908 18.20 -4.35 -18.54
N VAL A 909 18.95 -3.47 -19.20
CA VAL A 909 18.50 -2.10 -19.52
C VAL A 909 17.27 -2.15 -20.43
N ALA A 910 17.26 -3.03 -21.44
CA ALA A 910 16.11 -3.16 -22.33
C ALA A 910 14.83 -3.62 -21.61
N ALA A 911 14.97 -4.32 -20.49
CA ALA A 911 13.87 -4.75 -19.62
C ALA A 911 13.35 -3.63 -18.68
N GLY A 912 14.08 -2.52 -18.52
CA GLY A 912 13.67 -1.38 -17.68
C GLY A 912 14.77 -0.83 -16.77
N GLY A 913 15.94 -1.45 -16.69
CA GLY A 913 17.04 -1.00 -15.84
C GLY A 913 17.67 0.33 -16.28
N ILE A 914 18.29 1.05 -15.33
CA ILE A 914 19.05 2.28 -15.59
C ILE A 914 20.55 2.00 -15.47
N LEU A 915 21.29 2.15 -16.57
CA LEU A 915 22.75 2.06 -16.56
C LEU A 915 23.37 3.45 -16.46
N GLU A 916 24.12 3.70 -15.40
CA GLU A 916 24.97 4.88 -15.25
C GLU A 916 26.40 4.49 -15.58
N PHE A 917 26.99 5.15 -16.57
CA PHE A 917 28.34 4.87 -17.03
C PHE A 917 29.21 6.12 -16.84
N HIS A 918 29.99 6.12 -15.78
CA HIS A 918 30.97 7.14 -15.49
C HIS A 918 32.29 6.75 -16.19
N GLY A 919 32.55 7.39 -17.33
CA GLY A 919 33.59 7.00 -18.27
C GLY A 919 34.85 7.86 -18.21
N ALA A 920 35.03 8.71 -17.20
CA ALA A 920 36.23 9.53 -17.09
C ALA A 920 37.43 8.67 -16.65
N THR A 921 38.57 8.75 -17.34
CA THR A 921 39.75 7.89 -17.09
C THR A 921 40.98 8.64 -16.61
N TYR A 922 41.97 7.97 -16.03
CA TYR A 922 43.30 8.57 -15.91
C TYR A 922 43.95 8.74 -17.29
N ILE A 923 44.84 9.72 -17.45
CA ILE A 923 45.53 10.03 -18.74
C ILE A 923 46.30 8.86 -19.39
N TYR A 924 46.53 7.77 -18.67
CA TYR A 924 47.22 6.56 -19.15
C TYR A 924 46.27 5.37 -19.36
N GLU A 925 44.97 5.54 -19.11
CA GLU A 925 43.89 4.60 -19.37
C GLU A 925 42.96 5.17 -20.44
N SER A 926 42.32 4.30 -21.23
CA SER A 926 41.34 4.70 -22.24
C SER A 926 40.45 3.51 -22.57
N TRP A 927 39.18 3.77 -22.86
CA TRP A 927 38.26 2.78 -23.43
C TRP A 927 37.79 3.16 -24.84
N ALA A 928 38.50 4.09 -25.50
CA ALA A 928 38.22 4.50 -26.86
C ALA A 928 38.23 3.31 -27.84
N GLY A 929 37.16 3.20 -28.63
CA GLY A 929 36.98 2.13 -29.61
C GLY A 929 36.41 0.83 -29.03
N LEU A 930 36.17 0.75 -27.72
CA LEU A 930 35.39 -0.34 -27.12
C LEU A 930 33.89 0.01 -27.20
N PRO A 931 33.06 -0.79 -27.89
CA PRO A 931 31.62 -0.58 -27.95
C PRO A 931 30.97 -0.91 -26.60
N MET A 932 30.32 0.08 -25.99
CA MET A 932 29.56 -0.05 -24.74
C MET A 932 28.11 -0.50 -25.01
N PRO A 933 27.30 -0.84 -23.99
CA PRO A 933 25.89 -1.21 -24.15
C PRO A 933 25.10 -0.20 -25.00
N GLY A 934 24.61 -0.61 -26.18
CA GLY A 934 23.99 0.28 -27.16
C GLY A 934 24.92 0.78 -28.27
N GLY A 935 26.19 0.35 -28.28
CA GLY A 935 27.13 0.47 -29.39
C GLY A 935 27.98 1.75 -29.45
N TRP A 936 27.79 2.68 -28.51
CA TRP A 936 28.56 3.93 -28.43
C TRP A 936 29.95 3.70 -27.83
N THR A 937 30.86 4.66 -28.03
CA THR A 937 32.21 4.64 -27.45
C THR A 937 32.69 6.08 -27.11
N MET A 938 33.91 6.25 -26.60
CA MET A 938 34.53 7.58 -26.42
C MET A 938 35.68 7.85 -27.41
N LEU A 939 36.03 9.13 -27.53
CA LEU A 939 37.36 9.58 -27.93
C LEU A 939 38.04 10.35 -26.78
N ASP A 940 39.34 10.13 -26.63
CA ASP A 940 40.15 10.82 -25.61
C ASP A 940 40.42 12.27 -26.04
N GLU A 941 39.76 13.20 -25.37
CA GLU A 941 39.92 14.64 -25.58
C GLU A 941 39.48 15.39 -24.33
N ALA A 942 40.41 15.60 -23.40
CA ALA A 942 40.12 16.28 -22.15
C ALA A 942 39.84 17.78 -22.37
N GLN A 943 38.76 18.27 -21.78
CA GLN A 943 38.33 19.67 -21.79
C GLN A 943 38.09 20.14 -20.36
N ASP A 944 38.48 21.38 -20.06
CA ASP A 944 38.34 21.95 -18.71
C ASP A 944 37.10 22.84 -18.59
N ASP A 945 36.46 23.17 -19.72
CA ASP A 945 35.21 23.92 -19.76
C ASP A 945 34.15 23.09 -20.51
N VAL A 946 32.88 23.24 -20.13
CA VAL A 946 31.75 22.56 -20.74
C VAL A 946 30.60 23.53 -21.00
N THR A 947 29.63 23.12 -21.80
CA THR A 947 28.41 23.87 -22.07
C THR A 947 27.21 22.96 -21.89
N VAL A 948 26.24 23.46 -21.14
CA VAL A 948 24.93 22.83 -20.97
C VAL A 948 24.13 23.00 -22.27
N LEU A 949 23.68 21.88 -22.83
CA LEU A 949 22.89 21.82 -24.07
C LEU A 949 21.39 21.68 -23.80
N ILE A 950 21.02 21.08 -22.67
CA ILE A 950 19.64 20.87 -22.21
C ILE A 950 19.61 21.29 -20.74
N ASP A 951 19.23 22.53 -20.48
CA ASP A 951 19.27 23.17 -19.15
C ASP A 951 18.13 22.73 -18.23
N ASP A 952 17.03 22.24 -18.78
CA ASP A 952 15.88 21.68 -18.06
C ASP A 952 16.00 20.19 -17.72
N HIS A 953 17.13 19.54 -18.05
CA HIS A 953 17.32 18.12 -17.73
C HIS A 953 17.34 17.90 -16.21
N PRO A 954 16.64 16.89 -15.65
CA PRO A 954 16.57 16.64 -14.21
C PRO A 954 17.94 16.53 -13.52
N ILE A 955 18.94 15.89 -14.16
CA ILE A 955 20.30 15.81 -13.58
C ILE A 955 20.96 17.18 -13.32
N LEU A 956 20.50 18.25 -13.96
CA LEU A 956 21.01 19.60 -13.72
C LEU A 956 20.18 20.38 -12.68
N ASN A 957 19.03 19.85 -12.28
CA ASN A 957 18.06 20.60 -11.48
C ASN A 957 17.60 19.88 -10.20
N GLN A 958 17.83 18.57 -10.07
CA GLN A 958 17.28 17.74 -8.99
C GLN A 958 18.31 16.73 -8.46
N PRO A 959 18.42 16.55 -7.12
CA PRO A 959 17.80 17.40 -6.10
C PRO A 959 18.43 18.79 -6.00
N ASN A 960 19.61 19.01 -6.60
CA ASN A 960 20.31 20.28 -6.55
C ASN A 960 20.19 21.03 -7.89
N ALA A 961 19.84 22.32 -7.84
CA ALA A 961 19.97 23.18 -9.02
C ALA A 961 21.45 23.50 -9.28
N ILE A 962 21.96 23.10 -10.44
CA ILE A 962 23.35 23.27 -10.84
C ILE A 962 23.52 24.55 -11.65
N ASP A 963 24.33 25.48 -11.15
CA ASP A 963 24.82 26.60 -11.96
C ASP A 963 25.71 26.03 -13.09
N PRO A 964 25.43 26.27 -14.38
CA PRO A 964 26.29 25.81 -15.48
C PRO A 964 27.76 26.20 -15.30
N ALA A 965 28.07 27.35 -14.69
CA ALA A 965 29.45 27.77 -14.42
C ALA A 965 30.16 26.89 -13.38
N ALA A 966 29.41 26.16 -12.54
CA ALA A 966 29.95 25.19 -11.59
C ALA A 966 30.39 23.88 -12.27
N LEU A 967 30.13 23.71 -13.57
CA LEU A 967 30.60 22.56 -14.35
C LEU A 967 31.98 22.79 -15.00
N ASP A 968 32.50 24.01 -14.93
CA ASP A 968 33.79 24.40 -15.51
C ASP A 968 34.93 24.33 -14.50
N SER A 969 36.16 24.26 -15.01
CA SER A 969 37.42 24.38 -14.26
C SER A 969 37.63 23.32 -13.17
N TRP A 970 37.20 22.07 -13.41
CA TRP A 970 37.44 20.95 -12.47
C TRP A 970 38.85 20.37 -12.57
N ALA A 971 39.78 21.03 -13.27
CA ALA A 971 41.09 20.46 -13.65
C ALA A 971 40.92 19.26 -14.59
N PHE A 972 40.21 19.53 -15.69
CA PHE A 972 39.61 18.67 -16.72
C PHE A 972 38.19 18.19 -16.40
N SER A 973 37.21 19.11 -16.49
CA SER A 973 35.77 18.83 -16.33
C SER A 973 35.22 17.69 -17.19
N SER A 974 35.82 17.41 -18.34
CA SER A 974 35.58 16.18 -19.12
C SER A 974 36.91 15.56 -19.55
N HIS A 975 37.01 14.24 -19.52
CA HIS A 975 38.19 13.49 -19.97
C HIS A 975 38.08 12.97 -21.42
N GLY A 976 36.93 13.20 -22.06
CA GLY A 976 36.72 12.85 -23.46
C GLY A 976 35.40 13.37 -23.98
N HIS A 977 34.95 12.77 -25.08
CA HIS A 977 33.60 12.96 -25.60
C HIS A 977 33.07 11.65 -26.19
N LEU A 978 31.75 11.53 -26.22
CA LEU A 978 31.03 10.34 -26.63
C LEU A 978 30.73 10.36 -28.13
N ILE A 979 31.03 9.26 -28.81
CA ILE A 979 30.85 9.08 -30.25
C ILE A 979 30.05 7.81 -30.56
N ASP A 980 29.67 7.65 -31.83
CA ASP A 980 28.85 6.53 -32.31
C ASP A 980 27.51 6.40 -31.56
N LEU A 981 26.99 7.53 -31.11
CA LEU A 981 25.73 7.64 -30.37
C LEU A 981 24.52 7.25 -31.24
N PRO A 982 23.56 6.46 -30.71
CA PRO A 982 22.30 6.17 -31.39
C PRO A 982 21.49 7.43 -31.74
N TRP A 983 20.52 7.28 -32.65
CA TRP A 983 19.64 8.39 -33.07
C TRP A 983 18.69 8.87 -31.95
N VAL A 984 18.48 8.06 -30.90
CA VAL A 984 17.59 8.32 -29.76
C VAL A 984 18.37 8.79 -28.53
N THR A 985 19.34 9.68 -28.73
CA THR A 985 20.22 10.20 -27.68
C THR A 985 19.93 11.67 -27.39
N ARG A 986 19.69 12.01 -26.12
CA ARG A 986 19.72 13.40 -25.62
C ARG A 986 21.15 13.77 -25.24
N ARG A 987 21.65 14.88 -25.77
CA ARG A 987 22.98 15.41 -25.43
C ARG A 987 22.80 16.52 -24.41
N ILE A 988 23.29 16.32 -23.19
CA ILE A 988 22.96 17.16 -22.04
C ILE A 988 24.06 18.18 -21.79
N VAL A 989 25.32 17.73 -21.82
CA VAL A 989 26.52 18.57 -21.64
C VAL A 989 27.51 18.26 -22.76
N ALA A 990 28.16 19.29 -23.30
CA ALA A 990 29.24 19.17 -24.28
C ALA A 990 30.53 19.86 -23.81
N GLY A 991 31.69 19.36 -24.21
CA GLY A 991 32.98 20.00 -23.90
C GLY A 991 33.25 21.23 -24.76
N GLU A 992 33.94 22.23 -24.22
CA GLU A 992 34.40 23.44 -24.94
C GLU A 992 35.93 23.40 -25.10
N PRO A 993 36.49 23.73 -26.28
CA PRO A 993 35.83 24.30 -27.46
C PRO A 993 35.37 23.25 -28.50
N SER A 994 35.39 21.95 -28.17
CA SER A 994 35.08 20.89 -29.15
C SER A 994 33.61 20.90 -29.59
N GLY A 995 32.69 21.29 -28.70
CA GLY A 995 31.24 21.20 -28.89
C GLY A 995 30.71 19.76 -28.91
N GLU A 996 31.55 18.78 -28.56
CA GLU A 996 31.21 17.36 -28.61
C GLU A 996 30.62 16.88 -27.27
N PRO A 997 29.68 15.92 -27.28
CA PRO A 997 28.90 15.56 -26.10
C PRO A 997 29.76 14.86 -25.04
N ALA A 998 29.78 15.42 -23.83
CA ALA A 998 30.45 14.86 -22.67
C ALA A 998 29.49 14.03 -21.80
N THR A 999 28.22 14.44 -21.69
CA THR A 999 27.16 13.74 -20.94
C THR A 999 25.91 13.60 -21.80
N VAL A 1000 25.38 12.37 -21.87
CA VAL A 1000 24.22 12.03 -22.68
C VAL A 1000 23.28 11.09 -21.93
N GLU A 1001 22.02 11.09 -22.35
CA GLU A 1001 21.05 10.04 -22.04
C GLU A 1001 20.69 9.30 -23.33
N ILE A 1002 20.68 7.98 -23.30
CA ILE A 1002 20.43 7.11 -24.45
C ILE A 1002 19.28 6.18 -24.10
N ALA A 1003 18.21 6.18 -24.89
CA ALA A 1003 17.12 5.22 -24.72
C ALA A 1003 17.55 3.82 -25.24
N LEU A 1004 17.32 2.79 -24.43
CA LEU A 1004 17.61 1.40 -24.80
C LEU A 1004 16.50 0.48 -24.28
N GLY A 1005 15.62 0.04 -25.18
CA GLY A 1005 14.45 -0.78 -24.84
C GLY A 1005 13.41 -0.01 -24.01
N ARG A 1006 13.11 -0.49 -22.78
CA ARG A 1006 12.25 0.19 -21.79
C ARG A 1006 13.04 1.06 -20.81
N GLY A 1007 14.34 0.83 -20.65
CA GLY A 1007 15.23 1.62 -19.81
C GLY A 1007 16.10 2.59 -20.60
N CYS A 1008 17.18 3.05 -19.97
CA CYS A 1008 18.10 4.03 -20.53
C CYS A 1008 19.51 3.89 -19.98
N VAL A 1009 20.43 4.57 -20.66
CA VAL A 1009 21.82 4.72 -20.25
C VAL A 1009 22.11 6.20 -20.04
N ILE A 1010 22.60 6.56 -18.86
CA ILE A 1010 23.24 7.87 -18.60
C ILE A 1010 24.74 7.65 -18.73
N ALA A 1011 25.32 8.16 -19.81
CA ALA A 1011 26.76 8.02 -20.08
C ALA A 1011 27.43 9.38 -19.97
N THR A 1012 28.54 9.43 -19.24
CA THR A 1012 29.31 10.66 -19.08
C THR A 1012 30.81 10.41 -19.16
N THR A 1013 31.52 11.39 -19.68
CA THR A 1013 32.99 11.52 -19.62
C THR A 1013 33.40 12.67 -18.69
N GLN A 1014 32.43 13.33 -18.04
CA GLN A 1014 32.69 14.30 -16.98
C GLN A 1014 33.20 13.59 -15.72
N THR A 1015 34.08 14.27 -14.99
CA THR A 1015 34.73 13.71 -13.80
C THR A 1015 33.85 13.86 -12.56
N LEU A 1016 32.68 13.19 -12.53
CA LEU A 1016 31.66 13.36 -11.49
C LEU A 1016 32.21 13.09 -10.08
N GLU A 1017 32.91 11.96 -9.90
CA GLU A 1017 33.49 11.59 -8.61
C GLU A 1017 34.59 12.56 -8.15
N TRP A 1018 35.37 13.11 -9.08
CA TRP A 1018 36.40 14.12 -8.78
C TRP A 1018 35.79 15.46 -8.37
N ALA A 1019 34.71 15.88 -9.05
CA ALA A 1019 34.00 17.10 -8.75
C ALA A 1019 33.36 17.04 -7.37
N TRP A 1020 32.75 15.91 -7.04
CA TRP A 1020 32.25 15.62 -5.70
C TRP A 1020 33.37 15.66 -4.64
N ALA A 1021 34.46 14.94 -4.91
CA ALA A 1021 35.60 14.81 -4.01
C ALA A 1021 36.29 16.14 -3.64
N ASN A 1022 36.20 17.15 -4.51
CA ASN A 1022 36.83 18.45 -4.32
C ASN A 1022 35.80 19.57 -4.06
N ASP A 1023 34.53 19.23 -3.82
CA ASP A 1023 33.45 20.19 -3.56
C ASP A 1023 33.28 21.21 -4.70
N TYR A 1024 33.48 20.76 -5.95
CA TYR A 1024 33.29 21.58 -7.14
C TYR A 1024 31.84 21.58 -7.61
N SER A 1025 31.14 20.44 -7.50
CA SER A 1025 29.74 20.34 -7.91
C SER A 1025 29.04 19.11 -7.30
N PRO A 1026 27.77 19.24 -6.90
CA PRO A 1026 26.95 18.10 -6.45
C PRO A 1026 26.33 17.31 -7.62
N LEU A 1027 26.78 17.51 -8.88
CA LEU A 1027 26.22 16.83 -10.06
C LEU A 1027 26.20 15.30 -9.93
N LEU A 1028 27.20 14.70 -9.26
CA LEU A 1028 27.23 13.26 -9.00
C LEU A 1028 25.97 12.78 -8.26
N GLU A 1029 25.56 13.53 -7.24
CA GLU A 1029 24.37 13.22 -6.45
C GLU A 1029 23.09 13.33 -7.28
N ASN A 1030 22.98 14.35 -8.14
CA ASN A 1030 21.86 14.49 -9.05
C ASN A 1030 21.74 13.33 -10.05
N VAL A 1031 22.88 12.84 -10.56
CA VAL A 1031 22.93 11.70 -11.48
C VAL A 1031 22.46 10.43 -10.76
N ILE A 1032 23.04 10.11 -9.60
CA ILE A 1032 22.68 8.94 -8.76
C ILE A 1032 21.21 8.96 -8.32
N LEU A 1033 20.61 10.14 -8.14
CA LEU A 1033 19.24 10.30 -7.69
C LEU A 1033 18.21 10.49 -8.81
N LEU A 1034 18.61 10.37 -10.08
CA LEU A 1034 17.69 10.49 -11.21
C LEU A 1034 16.56 9.44 -11.08
N PRO A 1035 15.28 9.80 -10.97
CA PRO A 1035 14.21 8.83 -10.66
C PRO A 1035 13.89 7.88 -11.82
N GLY A 1036 14.25 8.23 -13.06
CA GLY A 1036 13.94 7.43 -14.24
C GLY A 1036 14.40 8.07 -15.54
N CYS A 1037 14.17 7.36 -16.66
CA CYS A 1037 14.59 7.77 -17.99
C CYS A 1037 13.75 8.91 -18.56
N THR A 1038 14.35 10.05 -18.90
CA THR A 1038 13.61 11.25 -19.37
C THR A 1038 13.22 11.19 -20.86
N ILE A 1039 13.73 10.19 -21.59
CA ILE A 1039 13.39 9.95 -23.00
C ILE A 1039 12.15 9.03 -23.08
N THR A 1040 10.96 9.62 -23.28
CA THR A 1040 9.71 8.86 -23.55
C THR A 1040 9.53 8.57 -25.04
N ARG A 1041 8.95 7.40 -25.40
CA ARG A 1041 8.69 6.97 -26.80
C ARG A 1041 7.77 7.91 -27.60
N LEU A 1042 7.15 8.92 -26.98
CA LEU A 1042 6.23 9.87 -27.60
C LEU A 1042 6.89 10.89 -28.55
N HIS A 1043 8.23 10.99 -28.58
CA HIS A 1043 8.94 11.99 -29.40
C HIS A 1043 9.34 11.54 -30.82
N LEU A 1044 8.91 10.38 -31.33
CA LEU A 1044 9.14 9.99 -32.73
C LEU A 1044 7.91 9.28 -33.36
N PRO A 1045 7.55 9.59 -34.61
CA PRO A 1045 6.44 8.91 -35.29
C PRO A 1045 6.77 7.43 -35.50
N LEU A 1046 5.90 6.55 -35.00
CA LEU A 1046 5.87 5.12 -35.31
C LEU A 1046 5.83 4.91 -36.84
N ILE A 1047 6.99 4.59 -37.42
CA ILE A 1047 7.05 3.85 -38.68
C ILE A 1047 7.73 2.52 -38.37
N VAL A 1048 6.94 1.55 -37.93
CA VAL A 1048 7.29 0.15 -38.15
C VAL A 1048 6.48 -0.29 -39.37
N ARG A 1049 7.16 -0.29 -40.52
CA ARG A 1049 6.74 -1.07 -41.68
C ARG A 1049 7.37 -2.45 -41.53
N ASP A 1050 6.53 -3.45 -41.36
CA ASP A 1050 6.93 -4.83 -41.64
C ASP A 1050 7.32 -4.95 -43.11
N TYR A 1051 8.38 -5.73 -43.38
CA TYR A 1051 8.51 -6.82 -44.37
C TYR A 1051 10.01 -7.09 -44.61
N PRO A 1052 10.42 -8.34 -44.90
CA PRO A 1052 9.61 -9.52 -45.19
C PRO A 1052 9.65 -10.67 -44.18
#